data_AF-A0A7M3ZSA7-F1
#
_entry.id   AF-A0A7M3ZSA7-F1
#
_cell.length_a   1.000
_cell.length_b   1.000
_cell.length_c   1.000
_cell.angle_alpha   90.00
_cell.angle_beta   90.00
_cell.angle_gamma   90.00
#
_symmetry.space_group_name_H-M   'P 1'
#
loop_
_entity.id
_entity.type
_entity.pdbx_description
1 polymer ?
#
loop_
_entity_poly.entity_id
_entity_poly.type
_entity_poly.pdbx_seq_one_letter_code
_entity_poly.pdbx_strand_id
1 'polypeptide(L)'
;MSGLNKSGPNQPNLLILFMISMLTMHLFVPFVSADGMTSCQNNSGTCDDYNSTHDMTQSQQDWINGTYDFKLVDTNTIQLDIVWAIHEFDREALGFNDGGAIEAALAADNLDSDDGAPADLLRNYMDTSLNGPGTPTIRDQLKTELNDALETAVEAIGDVSNQLTDYTNQIVQQGITTTCSTDPDSDSIYSGELASENNAFQPPICIGSSMTIDLIDTNFSLNSSSGTDIDRALQGMLIMGAEIEADFTLLTIPGSIGYYSFSPPDYADIIQVSDNDHGQIVARAGAPPYFAGEWKVDLLDETSDENVETPIWVRLGHRDGSFGTNTVSIDEGTKAIDLSVTLDLRDESAATIDFVAGISYLNDSLMSDWGISLLNFSESATLPLVTSDGIRLAYHNGLVPLDLFTSAFPINDIASGISDSLGTEDAITMGSLYWVSDSLADGLATAGGLNYTHTSGCTEVAPPGQDLHYCVRGSSAMSNEYPVYLRSTSAPFSGSLLDILKNNFDEGDLLKYVDVIQESDLRNLFNSGISIESVLPGDFLDSVIPEDLPPAELTLEIILPTWVRTIEGDDRLTLQKTLGESSDIDISLAGTDPYDWRNEIRDDDMNVICTTVQRTCISSSIELDISALRINEWSQSVSLDFALDAEVSIYRVIVPLEEINQSGSTKVNFEAAPSDLVRIGLDIASRLAEPKTFDDVGNICDDDQDYSVCERDLSFAFTPEGLTDFSVDIGEMITDFIHESGADLPNQDDSPFGQVDLSGFEIKTKIDGLTGLDQNIGDEDPITLSVKIPEVEFKLELDGDIGQLIEGDTSSLELNFFANAFRGLIVNPMVSAAELLGTSLSNGIVSGSGITYPSPDGETTSFSFSG
;
A
#
# COMPACT_ATOMS: atom_id res chain seq x y z
N MET A 1 86.68 86.08 -17.31
CA MET A 1 87.78 85.23 -16.78
C MET A 1 87.38 83.79 -17.07
N SER A 2 88.18 82.85 -17.61
CA SER A 2 89.41 82.88 -18.44
C SER A 2 89.70 81.43 -18.92
N GLY A 3 90.38 81.07 -20.01
CA GLY A 3 90.93 81.84 -21.15
C GLY A 3 90.03 81.76 -22.40
N LEU A 4 90.48 81.71 -23.67
CA LEU A 4 91.81 81.68 -24.31
C LEU A 4 92.56 80.32 -24.21
N ASN A 5 93.11 79.68 -25.26
CA ASN A 5 93.44 79.97 -26.69
C ASN A 5 93.20 78.65 -27.50
N LYS A 6 93.25 78.44 -28.84
CA LYS A 6 93.34 79.17 -30.16
C LYS A 6 93.17 78.06 -31.27
N SER A 7 93.03 78.25 -32.59
CA SER A 7 92.84 79.38 -33.54
C SER A 7 92.35 78.82 -34.91
N GLY A 8 92.01 79.68 -35.89
CA GLY A 8 91.56 79.28 -37.25
C GLY A 8 92.68 79.02 -38.28
N PRO A 9 92.46 79.15 -39.62
CA PRO A 9 91.59 80.16 -40.26
C PRO A 9 90.69 79.70 -41.45
N ASN A 10 89.78 80.61 -41.85
CA ASN A 10 89.22 80.83 -43.20
C ASN A 10 88.66 79.66 -44.05
N GLN A 11 87.32 79.59 -44.20
CA GLN A 11 86.64 79.86 -45.48
C GLN A 11 85.10 79.94 -45.34
N PRO A 12 84.43 81.04 -45.74
CA PRO A 12 82.97 81.11 -45.83
C PRO A 12 82.50 80.75 -47.26
N ASN A 13 81.82 79.61 -47.41
CA ASN A 13 80.96 79.29 -48.58
C ASN A 13 80.09 78.04 -48.36
N LEU A 14 80.55 77.07 -47.57
CA LEU A 14 79.84 75.80 -47.35
C LEU A 14 78.45 76.01 -46.70
N LEU A 15 78.34 76.96 -45.77
CA LEU A 15 77.11 77.21 -45.00
C LEU A 15 75.92 77.64 -45.86
N ILE A 16 76.16 78.35 -46.96
CA ILE A 16 75.08 78.84 -47.85
C ILE A 16 74.52 77.67 -48.69
N LEU A 17 75.39 76.80 -49.20
CA LEU A 17 74.98 75.57 -49.87
C LEU A 17 74.25 74.62 -48.91
N PHE A 18 74.69 74.51 -47.66
CA PHE A 18 74.03 73.68 -46.65
C PHE A 18 72.63 74.23 -46.28
N MET A 19 72.51 75.55 -46.08
CA MET A 19 71.21 76.21 -45.84
C MET A 19 70.24 76.05 -47.00
N ILE A 20 70.70 76.19 -48.26
CA ILE A 20 69.86 75.97 -49.44
C ILE A 20 69.44 74.49 -49.51
N SER A 21 70.38 73.55 -49.34
CA SER A 21 70.11 72.11 -49.36
C SER A 21 69.07 71.71 -48.31
N MET A 22 69.16 72.28 -47.10
CA MET A 22 68.21 72.00 -46.01
C MET A 22 66.82 72.57 -46.32
N LEU A 23 66.74 73.80 -46.85
CA LEU A 23 65.48 74.44 -47.23
C LEU A 23 64.79 73.75 -48.43
N THR A 24 65.56 73.16 -49.36
CA THR A 24 65.02 72.34 -50.45
C THR A 24 64.66 70.92 -50.05
N MET A 25 65.15 70.42 -48.91
CA MET A 25 64.85 69.07 -48.44
C MET A 25 63.36 68.93 -48.08
N HIS A 26 62.72 70.02 -47.66
CA HIS A 26 61.28 70.11 -47.38
C HIS A 26 60.38 70.06 -48.64
N LEU A 27 60.96 70.03 -49.85
CA LEU A 27 60.23 69.90 -51.12
C LEU A 27 60.34 68.49 -51.74
N PHE A 28 61.01 67.56 -51.05
CA PHE A 28 61.21 66.17 -51.49
C PHE A 28 61.02 65.13 -50.36
N VAL A 29 60.54 65.54 -49.18
CA VAL A 29 59.72 64.65 -48.37
C VAL A 29 58.36 64.59 -49.07
N PRO A 30 57.69 63.42 -49.20
CA PRO A 30 56.24 63.46 -49.39
C PRO A 30 55.64 64.30 -48.25
N PHE A 31 54.61 65.08 -48.53
CA PHE A 31 53.71 65.44 -47.45
C PHE A 31 53.12 64.13 -46.96
N VAL A 32 53.30 63.81 -45.67
CA VAL A 32 52.41 62.85 -45.01
C VAL A 32 51.06 63.56 -44.98
N SER A 33 50.22 63.18 -45.93
CA SER A 33 48.78 63.43 -45.91
C SER A 33 48.24 62.87 -44.60
N ALA A 34 47.49 63.68 -43.86
CA ALA A 34 46.73 63.22 -42.71
C ALA A 34 45.34 62.82 -43.23
N ASP A 35 45.33 61.75 -44.03
CA ASP A 35 44.18 61.33 -44.86
C ASP A 35 43.92 59.80 -44.70
N GLY A 36 44.11 59.24 -43.50
CA GLY A 36 43.70 57.87 -43.15
C GLY A 36 44.38 56.71 -43.92
N MET A 37 43.75 55.54 -43.90
CA MET A 37 44.21 54.33 -44.61
C MET A 37 44.20 54.49 -46.15
N THR A 38 45.37 54.26 -46.76
CA THR A 38 45.64 54.23 -48.21
C THR A 38 44.78 53.19 -48.94
N SER A 39 44.57 52.03 -48.31
CA SER A 39 43.69 50.96 -48.80
C SER A 39 42.25 51.42 -48.96
N CYS A 40 41.75 52.32 -48.12
CA CYS A 40 40.43 52.93 -48.26
C CYS A 40 40.38 54.03 -49.33
N GLN A 41 41.42 54.87 -49.42
CA GLN A 41 41.55 55.87 -50.49
C GLN A 41 41.45 55.25 -51.89
N ASN A 42 41.92 54.01 -52.07
CA ASN A 42 41.81 53.27 -53.34
C ASN A 42 40.35 53.00 -53.77
N ASN A 43 39.39 52.92 -52.84
CA ASN A 43 37.95 52.84 -53.14
C ASN A 43 37.25 54.23 -53.14
N SER A 44 38.00 55.31 -52.94
CA SER A 44 37.53 56.70 -52.77
C SER A 44 36.81 57.03 -51.46
N GLY A 45 36.91 56.19 -50.41
CA GLY A 45 36.40 56.49 -49.07
C GLY A 45 37.47 57.04 -48.11
N THR A 46 37.05 57.27 -46.86
CA THR A 46 37.88 57.84 -45.78
C THR A 46 37.76 57.01 -44.51
N CYS A 47 38.70 56.10 -44.30
CA CYS A 47 38.84 55.34 -43.05
C CYS A 47 39.81 56.03 -42.09
N ASP A 48 39.76 55.67 -40.82
CA ASP A 48 40.73 56.02 -39.78
C ASP A 48 42.12 55.42 -40.02
N ASP A 49 43.10 55.84 -39.21
CA ASP A 49 44.43 55.25 -39.23
C ASP A 49 44.40 53.87 -38.54
N TYR A 50 44.88 52.82 -39.23
CA TYR A 50 45.16 51.53 -38.58
C TYR A 50 46.24 51.69 -37.50
N ASN A 51 46.05 51.02 -36.36
CA ASN A 51 46.99 51.04 -35.25
C ASN A 51 46.90 49.73 -34.43
N SER A 52 47.94 48.90 -34.50
CA SER A 52 48.04 47.63 -33.75
C SER A 52 47.96 47.77 -32.22
N THR A 53 48.03 48.98 -31.65
CA THR A 53 47.77 49.18 -30.21
C THR A 53 46.29 49.43 -29.87
N HIS A 54 45.39 49.44 -30.85
CA HIS A 54 43.93 49.43 -30.66
C HIS A 54 43.32 48.05 -30.91
N ASP A 55 44.04 47.21 -31.65
CA ASP A 55 43.78 45.79 -31.82
C ASP A 55 43.89 45.02 -30.49
N MET A 56 43.01 44.05 -30.30
CA MET A 56 42.95 43.13 -29.16
C MET A 56 43.30 41.68 -29.52
N THR A 57 43.66 41.41 -30.78
CA THR A 57 43.83 40.08 -31.39
C THR A 57 45.13 40.00 -32.20
N GLN A 58 46.24 40.56 -31.66
CA GLN A 58 47.55 40.80 -32.31
C GLN A 58 48.33 39.55 -32.83
N SER A 59 47.66 38.41 -32.96
CA SER A 59 48.16 37.17 -33.56
C SER A 59 47.05 36.36 -34.25
N GLN A 60 45.92 36.97 -34.61
CA GLN A 60 44.76 36.36 -35.27
C GLN A 60 44.13 37.36 -36.25
N GLN A 61 43.66 36.88 -37.42
CA GLN A 61 43.05 37.76 -38.43
C GLN A 61 41.57 38.08 -38.18
N ASP A 62 40.96 37.49 -37.16
CA ASP A 62 39.55 37.70 -36.78
C ASP A 62 39.47 38.37 -35.40
N TRP A 63 38.60 39.37 -35.28
CA TRP A 63 38.17 39.92 -33.99
C TRP A 63 36.64 39.95 -33.94
N ILE A 64 36.06 38.89 -33.37
CA ILE A 64 34.61 38.66 -33.38
C ILE A 64 34.04 38.59 -31.96
N ASN A 65 33.21 39.58 -31.64
CA ASN A 65 32.44 39.66 -30.39
C ASN A 65 31.06 39.01 -30.58
N GLY A 66 30.90 37.73 -30.22
CA GLY A 66 29.70 36.95 -30.49
C GLY A 66 28.72 36.83 -29.30
N THR A 67 27.41 36.78 -29.59
CA THR A 67 26.35 36.35 -28.67
C THR A 67 25.53 35.23 -29.30
N TYR A 68 25.25 34.18 -28.52
CA TYR A 68 24.49 32.99 -28.94
C TYR A 68 23.42 32.69 -27.88
N ASP A 69 22.14 32.82 -28.21
CA ASP A 69 21.02 32.47 -27.33
C ASP A 69 20.30 31.23 -27.87
N PHE A 70 20.54 30.10 -27.22
CA PHE A 70 19.88 28.83 -27.45
C PHE A 70 18.60 28.78 -26.61
N LYS A 71 17.47 28.52 -27.23
CA LYS A 71 16.21 28.26 -26.53
C LYS A 71 15.67 26.89 -26.95
N LEU A 72 15.68 25.95 -26.02
CA LEU A 72 14.97 24.67 -26.18
C LEU A 72 13.46 24.94 -26.13
N VAL A 73 12.74 24.54 -27.17
CA VAL A 73 11.29 24.77 -27.32
C VAL A 73 10.49 23.56 -26.84
N ASP A 74 10.95 22.38 -27.25
CA ASP A 74 10.46 21.04 -26.93
C ASP A 74 11.64 20.05 -27.06
N THR A 75 11.44 18.76 -26.80
CA THR A 75 12.50 17.72 -26.92
C THR A 75 13.14 17.59 -28.29
N ASN A 76 12.54 18.15 -29.33
CA ASN A 76 12.92 17.94 -30.72
C ASN A 76 13.39 19.24 -31.40
N THR A 77 13.24 20.40 -30.77
CA THR A 77 13.38 21.70 -31.43
C THR A 77 14.14 22.71 -30.57
N ILE A 78 15.25 23.25 -31.10
CA ILE A 78 15.95 24.41 -30.54
C ILE A 78 15.76 25.62 -31.47
N GLN A 79 15.41 26.77 -30.91
CA GLN A 79 15.58 28.07 -31.58
C GLN A 79 16.97 28.60 -31.21
N LEU A 80 17.72 29.09 -32.20
CA LEU A 80 19.04 29.66 -32.01
C LEU A 80 19.09 31.06 -32.63
N ASP A 81 19.27 32.07 -31.77
CA ASP A 81 19.43 33.47 -32.15
C ASP A 81 20.87 33.92 -31.88
N ILE A 82 21.54 34.46 -32.90
CA ILE A 82 22.97 34.77 -32.90
C ILE A 82 23.18 36.21 -33.37
N VAL A 83 24.14 36.91 -32.77
CA VAL A 83 24.68 38.16 -33.30
C VAL A 83 26.21 38.14 -33.17
N TRP A 84 26.90 38.42 -34.27
CA TRP A 84 28.34 38.71 -34.27
C TRP A 84 28.55 40.21 -34.42
N ALA A 85 29.45 40.77 -33.61
CA ALA A 85 30.02 42.10 -33.79
C ALA A 85 31.48 41.97 -34.26
N ILE A 86 31.69 42.22 -35.54
CA ILE A 86 32.96 42.09 -36.25
C ILE A 86 33.71 43.41 -36.12
N HIS A 87 34.86 43.35 -35.46
CA HIS A 87 35.83 44.44 -35.36
C HIS A 87 36.97 44.28 -36.38
N GLU A 88 37.32 43.05 -36.69
CA GLU A 88 38.26 42.63 -37.73
C GLU A 88 37.86 41.23 -38.26
N PHE A 89 38.23 40.90 -39.49
CA PHE A 89 37.87 39.62 -40.15
C PHE A 89 38.94 39.17 -41.16
N ASP A 90 39.07 37.85 -41.40
CA ASP A 90 40.02 37.27 -42.36
C ASP A 90 40.00 37.94 -43.75
N ARG A 91 41.21 38.26 -44.24
CA ARG A 91 41.47 38.85 -45.55
C ARG A 91 41.49 37.83 -46.68
N GLU A 92 41.73 36.55 -46.42
CA GLU A 92 41.72 35.51 -47.45
C GLU A 92 40.29 35.12 -47.84
N ALA A 93 39.42 34.79 -46.88
CA ALA A 93 37.99 34.52 -47.08
C ALA A 93 37.29 35.66 -47.85
N LEU A 94 37.61 36.91 -47.53
CA LEU A 94 37.04 38.08 -48.17
C LEU A 94 37.71 38.48 -49.50
N GLY A 95 38.84 37.88 -49.87
CA GLY A 95 39.51 38.13 -51.15
C GLY A 95 40.35 39.41 -51.20
N PHE A 96 40.73 39.99 -50.06
CA PHE A 96 41.69 41.10 -50.01
C PHE A 96 43.11 40.65 -50.40
N ASN A 97 43.42 39.35 -50.21
CA ASN A 97 44.72 38.74 -50.49
C ASN A 97 44.95 38.29 -51.96
N ASP A 98 43.99 38.53 -52.87
CA ASP A 98 43.97 37.99 -54.24
C ASP A 98 45.02 38.60 -55.22
N GLY A 99 45.95 39.42 -54.70
CA GLY A 99 47.17 39.88 -55.35
C GLY A 99 47.03 41.15 -56.20
N GLY A 100 47.58 42.29 -55.75
CA GLY A 100 47.57 43.51 -56.57
C GLY A 100 47.71 44.85 -55.85
N ALA A 101 46.88 45.83 -56.27
CA ALA A 101 46.97 47.20 -55.79
C ALA A 101 46.38 47.41 -54.38
N ILE A 102 45.54 46.49 -53.92
CA ILE A 102 44.93 46.51 -52.57
C ILE A 102 45.95 45.97 -51.55
N GLU A 103 46.47 44.76 -51.75
CA GLU A 103 47.62 44.18 -51.03
C GLU A 103 48.76 45.19 -50.81
N ALA A 104 49.19 45.88 -51.88
CA ALA A 104 50.25 46.88 -51.83
C ALA A 104 49.89 48.18 -51.07
N ALA A 105 48.61 48.39 -50.74
CA ALA A 105 48.12 49.49 -49.91
C ALA A 105 47.86 49.06 -48.46
N LEU A 106 47.38 47.84 -48.21
CA LEU A 106 47.33 47.25 -46.86
C LEU A 106 48.73 47.27 -46.21
N ALA A 107 49.73 46.82 -46.96
CA ALA A 107 51.15 46.88 -46.56
C ALA A 107 51.73 48.31 -46.49
N ALA A 108 51.03 49.33 -46.98
CA ALA A 108 51.39 50.74 -46.79
C ALA A 108 50.75 51.35 -45.53
N ASP A 109 49.62 50.78 -45.09
CA ASP A 109 48.87 51.16 -43.89
C ASP A 109 49.40 50.45 -42.62
N ASN A 110 50.41 49.58 -42.79
CA ASN A 110 51.06 48.76 -41.76
C ASN A 110 50.25 47.54 -41.26
N LEU A 111 49.24 47.11 -42.02
CA LEU A 111 48.67 45.77 -41.89
C LEU A 111 49.68 44.75 -42.45
N ASP A 112 50.12 43.78 -41.65
CA ASP A 112 51.10 42.76 -42.05
C ASP A 112 50.46 41.44 -42.52
N SER A 113 50.98 40.27 -42.17
CA SER A 113 50.39 38.95 -42.51
C SER A 113 49.45 38.41 -41.45
N ASP A 114 49.56 38.90 -40.22
CA ASP A 114 48.95 38.28 -39.05
C ASP A 114 47.71 39.09 -38.59
N ASP A 115 47.60 40.36 -39.04
CA ASP A 115 46.39 41.20 -39.00
C ASP A 115 45.28 40.73 -39.94
N GLY A 116 44.04 41.20 -39.74
CA GLY A 116 42.91 40.99 -40.64
C GLY A 116 42.51 42.22 -41.45
N ALA A 117 41.22 42.32 -41.76
CA ALA A 117 40.58 43.51 -42.33
C ALA A 117 39.75 44.23 -41.26
N PRO A 118 40.18 45.41 -40.77
CA PRO A 118 39.46 46.13 -39.70
C PRO A 118 38.09 46.64 -40.19
N ALA A 119 37.14 46.78 -39.27
CA ALA A 119 35.73 47.04 -39.56
C ALA A 119 35.46 48.29 -40.44
N ASP A 120 36.30 49.33 -40.34
CA ASP A 120 36.25 50.52 -41.19
C ASP A 120 36.60 50.22 -42.66
N LEU A 121 37.72 49.50 -42.89
CA LEU A 121 38.08 48.97 -44.20
C LEU A 121 36.96 48.09 -44.78
N LEU A 122 36.37 47.22 -43.96
CA LEU A 122 35.25 46.36 -44.36
C LEU A 122 34.02 47.17 -44.77
N ARG A 123 33.63 48.22 -44.03
CA ARG A 123 32.50 49.11 -44.39
C ARG A 123 32.76 49.82 -45.71
N ASN A 124 33.96 50.39 -45.89
CA ASN A 124 34.35 51.08 -47.13
C ASN A 124 34.36 50.14 -48.37
N TYR A 125 34.50 48.83 -48.18
CA TYR A 125 34.44 47.84 -49.27
C TYR A 125 33.13 47.04 -49.36
N MET A 126 32.15 47.22 -48.46
CA MET A 126 30.92 46.40 -48.36
C MET A 126 30.22 46.13 -49.70
N ASP A 127 29.91 47.17 -50.47
CA ASP A 127 29.17 47.05 -51.73
C ASP A 127 30.08 46.74 -52.95
N THR A 128 31.33 46.32 -52.71
CA THR A 128 32.34 46.01 -53.72
C THR A 128 32.50 44.50 -53.88
N SER A 129 32.72 44.04 -55.11
CA SER A 129 33.10 42.65 -55.44
C SER A 129 34.59 42.59 -55.76
N LEU A 130 35.43 42.13 -54.81
CA LEU A 130 36.89 42.05 -55.02
C LEU A 130 37.26 40.97 -56.05
N ASN A 131 36.63 39.80 -55.94
CA ASN A 131 36.93 38.59 -56.74
C ASN A 131 36.42 38.69 -58.22
N GLY A 132 35.91 39.85 -58.61
CA GLY A 132 35.65 40.24 -60.01
C GLY A 132 34.19 40.43 -60.38
N PRO A 133 33.89 40.85 -61.64
CA PRO A 133 32.55 41.25 -62.04
C PRO A 133 31.55 40.08 -62.04
N GLY A 134 30.69 40.03 -61.03
CA GLY A 134 29.64 39.01 -60.87
C GLY A 134 29.94 37.94 -59.82
N THR A 135 30.99 38.10 -59.01
CA THR A 135 31.06 37.45 -57.69
C THR A 135 30.13 38.16 -56.70
N PRO A 136 29.90 37.62 -55.49
CA PRO A 136 29.19 38.36 -54.44
C PRO A 136 29.94 39.66 -54.06
N THR A 137 29.28 40.53 -53.30
CA THR A 137 29.95 41.68 -52.66
C THR A 137 30.53 41.28 -51.30
N ILE A 138 31.41 42.09 -50.70
CA ILE A 138 31.89 41.87 -49.32
C ILE A 138 30.72 41.77 -48.32
N ARG A 139 29.65 42.55 -48.53
CA ARG A 139 28.38 42.48 -47.78
C ARG A 139 27.68 41.12 -47.90
N ASP A 140 27.78 40.48 -49.07
CA ASP A 140 27.22 39.14 -49.29
C ASP A 140 28.16 38.05 -48.74
N GLN A 141 29.48 38.19 -48.94
CA GLN A 141 30.49 37.25 -48.44
C GLN A 141 30.44 37.14 -46.92
N LEU A 142 30.44 38.26 -46.18
CA LEU A 142 30.32 38.26 -44.72
C LEU A 142 29.04 37.56 -44.20
N LYS A 143 27.96 37.50 -45.00
CA LYS A 143 26.77 36.70 -44.67
C LYS A 143 26.93 35.22 -45.02
N THR A 144 27.66 34.90 -46.08
CA THR A 144 28.02 33.52 -46.44
C THR A 144 28.94 32.92 -45.40
N GLU A 145 30.06 33.56 -45.04
CA GLU A 145 30.99 33.02 -44.03
C GLU A 145 30.28 32.78 -42.68
N LEU A 146 29.38 33.68 -42.26
CA LEU A 146 28.54 33.45 -41.07
C LEU A 146 27.60 32.25 -41.25
N ASN A 147 26.93 32.11 -42.39
CA ASN A 147 26.02 30.98 -42.61
C ASN A 147 26.77 29.64 -42.63
N ASP A 148 27.89 29.57 -43.35
CA ASP A 148 28.69 28.36 -43.55
C ASP A 148 29.38 27.94 -42.22
N ALA A 149 29.87 28.91 -41.43
CA ALA A 149 30.38 28.67 -40.08
C ALA A 149 29.30 28.16 -39.13
N LEU A 150 28.06 28.66 -39.24
CA LEU A 150 26.95 28.21 -38.41
C LEU A 150 26.39 26.85 -38.82
N GLU A 151 26.28 26.54 -40.11
CA GLU A 151 25.92 25.20 -40.60
C GLU A 151 26.93 24.17 -40.06
N THR A 152 28.22 24.45 -40.19
CA THR A 152 29.31 23.63 -39.62
C THR A 152 29.22 23.50 -38.08
N ALA A 153 28.83 24.56 -37.37
CA ALA A 153 28.75 24.55 -35.91
C ALA A 153 27.58 23.74 -35.35
N VAL A 154 26.48 23.56 -36.10
CA VAL A 154 25.26 22.90 -35.63
C VAL A 154 24.94 21.58 -36.35
N GLU A 155 25.71 21.19 -37.38
CA GLU A 155 25.71 19.83 -37.97
C GLU A 155 25.80 18.72 -36.90
N ALA A 156 26.48 18.98 -35.78
CA ALA A 156 26.61 18.04 -34.66
C ALA A 156 25.39 18.00 -33.71
N ILE A 157 24.44 18.93 -33.86
CA ILE A 157 23.29 19.15 -32.96
C ILE A 157 21.97 18.72 -33.64
N GLY A 158 21.76 19.07 -34.92
CA GLY A 158 20.55 18.73 -35.67
C GLY A 158 20.47 19.34 -37.06
N ASP A 159 19.37 19.07 -37.78
CA ASP A 159 19.11 19.64 -39.11
C ASP A 159 18.68 21.12 -39.00
N VAL A 160 19.24 22.00 -39.83
CA VAL A 160 18.91 23.44 -39.80
C VAL A 160 17.69 23.76 -40.67
N SER A 161 16.74 24.50 -40.09
CA SER A 161 15.58 25.04 -40.79
C SER A 161 15.34 26.53 -40.49
N ASN A 162 14.62 27.20 -41.39
CA ASN A 162 14.16 28.59 -41.25
C ASN A 162 15.22 29.70 -41.05
N GLN A 163 16.51 29.43 -41.30
CA GLN A 163 17.62 30.38 -41.15
C GLN A 163 17.36 31.73 -41.87
N LEU A 164 17.55 32.84 -41.13
CA LEU A 164 17.43 34.21 -41.60
C LEU A 164 18.60 35.07 -41.10
N THR A 165 19.46 35.51 -42.03
CA THR A 165 20.69 36.26 -41.70
C THR A 165 20.68 37.68 -42.27
N ASP A 166 20.74 38.69 -41.41
CA ASP A 166 20.77 40.11 -41.81
C ASP A 166 21.55 41.04 -40.87
N TYR A 167 21.89 42.23 -41.34
CA TYR A 167 22.65 43.22 -40.57
C TYR A 167 21.82 43.84 -39.44
N THR A 168 22.46 44.07 -38.30
CA THR A 168 21.87 44.76 -37.14
C THR A 168 22.70 45.98 -36.74
N ASN A 169 22.02 47.00 -36.19
CA ASN A 169 22.63 48.27 -35.77
C ASN A 169 23.15 48.23 -34.32
N GLN A 170 22.99 47.10 -33.61
CA GLN A 170 23.47 46.93 -32.24
C GLN A 170 23.63 45.45 -31.88
N ILE A 171 24.53 45.17 -30.94
CA ILE A 171 24.65 43.91 -30.17
C ILE A 171 24.46 44.21 -28.68
N VAL A 172 24.00 43.23 -27.89
CA VAL A 172 23.83 43.38 -26.44
C VAL A 172 24.59 42.26 -25.71
N GLN A 173 25.73 42.60 -25.10
CA GLN A 173 26.59 41.67 -24.38
C GLN A 173 26.52 41.96 -22.87
N GLN A 174 26.06 40.98 -22.08
CA GLN A 174 25.91 41.09 -20.62
C GLN A 174 25.17 42.37 -20.14
N GLY A 175 24.20 42.84 -20.93
CA GLY A 175 23.42 44.06 -20.66
C GLY A 175 24.07 45.38 -21.13
N ILE A 176 25.26 45.35 -21.71
CA ILE A 176 25.89 46.48 -22.40
C ILE A 176 25.45 46.47 -23.86
N THR A 177 24.92 47.58 -24.36
CA THR A 177 24.58 47.74 -25.80
C THR A 177 25.73 48.41 -26.54
N THR A 178 26.34 47.69 -27.49
CA THR A 178 27.32 48.25 -28.43
C THR A 178 26.59 48.61 -29.71
N THR A 179 26.80 49.85 -30.20
CA THR A 179 26.21 50.32 -31.46
C THR A 179 27.10 49.90 -32.62
N CYS A 180 26.49 49.43 -33.71
CA CYS A 180 27.18 48.93 -34.90
C CYS A 180 26.83 49.79 -36.12
N SER A 181 27.71 49.84 -37.13
CA SER A 181 27.47 50.56 -38.38
C SER A 181 27.72 49.70 -39.62
N THR A 182 27.06 50.06 -40.71
CA THR A 182 27.34 49.57 -42.08
C THR A 182 27.53 50.75 -43.06
N ASP A 183 27.73 51.95 -42.52
CA ASP A 183 27.81 53.23 -43.23
C ASP A 183 29.26 53.79 -43.14
N PRO A 184 30.00 53.87 -44.27
CA PRO A 184 31.39 54.32 -44.35
C PRO A 184 31.59 55.84 -44.50
N ASP A 185 30.52 56.66 -44.41
CA ASP A 185 30.60 58.13 -44.49
C ASP A 185 30.56 58.79 -43.08
N SER A 186 30.45 58.01 -42.00
CA SER A 186 29.94 58.47 -40.68
C SER A 186 30.80 58.10 -39.46
N ASP A 187 31.91 57.42 -39.67
CA ASP A 187 32.65 56.60 -38.71
C ASP A 187 34.10 57.04 -38.49
N SER A 188 34.77 57.57 -39.51
CA SER A 188 36.14 58.08 -39.41
C SER A 188 36.23 59.53 -38.90
N ILE A 189 37.35 59.90 -38.25
CA ILE A 189 37.75 61.28 -37.96
C ILE A 189 38.09 62.11 -39.21
N TYR A 190 38.30 61.46 -40.36
CA TYR A 190 38.56 62.07 -41.67
C TYR A 190 37.28 62.30 -42.49
N SER A 191 36.16 61.73 -42.05
CA SER A 191 34.84 61.83 -42.69
C SER A 191 34.24 63.25 -42.66
N GLY A 192 33.11 63.42 -43.37
CA GLY A 192 32.37 64.68 -43.39
C GLY A 192 31.66 65.05 -42.09
N GLU A 193 31.39 64.07 -41.22
CA GLU A 193 30.64 64.27 -39.96
C GLU A 193 31.54 64.32 -38.71
N LEU A 194 32.82 63.92 -38.84
CA LEU A 194 33.88 63.92 -37.81
C LEU A 194 33.56 63.05 -36.58
N ALA A 195 33.98 61.78 -36.63
CA ALA A 195 33.96 60.92 -35.46
C ALA A 195 34.84 61.44 -34.30
N SER A 196 34.65 60.89 -33.10
CA SER A 196 35.28 61.40 -31.87
C SER A 196 36.67 60.85 -31.57
N GLU A 197 37.01 59.66 -32.10
CA GLU A 197 38.24 58.92 -31.82
C GLU A 197 38.73 58.27 -33.11
N ASN A 198 40.05 58.17 -33.31
CA ASN A 198 40.69 57.63 -34.51
C ASN A 198 40.95 56.12 -34.30
N ASN A 199 40.06 55.26 -34.78
CA ASN A 199 40.08 53.83 -34.48
C ASN A 199 39.34 52.97 -35.53
N ALA A 200 40.08 52.42 -36.51
CA ALA A 200 39.55 51.59 -37.60
C ALA A 200 38.77 50.32 -37.17
N PHE A 201 38.89 49.88 -35.91
CA PHE A 201 38.13 48.76 -35.34
C PHE A 201 36.73 49.14 -34.84
N GLN A 202 36.36 50.42 -34.88
CA GLN A 202 35.13 50.95 -34.29
C GLN A 202 34.34 51.82 -35.28
N PRO A 203 33.00 51.92 -35.15
CA PRO A 203 32.15 50.91 -34.50
C PRO A 203 32.31 49.52 -35.17
N PRO A 204 31.84 48.42 -34.56
CA PRO A 204 31.79 47.13 -35.25
C PRO A 204 30.77 47.12 -36.40
N ILE A 205 30.94 46.17 -37.30
CA ILE A 205 29.88 45.68 -38.19
C ILE A 205 29.13 44.59 -37.44
N CYS A 206 27.80 44.62 -37.39
CA CYS A 206 27.05 43.55 -36.72
C CYS A 206 26.09 42.80 -37.65
N ILE A 207 26.14 41.48 -37.59
CA ILE A 207 25.33 40.55 -38.39
C ILE A 207 24.60 39.62 -37.43
N GLY A 208 23.29 39.52 -37.58
CA GLY A 208 22.44 38.61 -36.81
C GLY A 208 21.96 37.44 -37.68
N SER A 209 21.87 36.25 -37.09
CA SER A 209 21.24 35.07 -37.68
C SER A 209 20.21 34.50 -36.71
N SER A 210 19.05 34.09 -37.21
CA SER A 210 17.99 33.43 -36.42
C SER A 210 17.60 32.15 -37.15
N MET A 211 17.57 31.01 -36.45
CA MET A 211 17.26 29.70 -37.05
C MET A 211 16.54 28.76 -36.09
N THR A 212 16.02 27.68 -36.66
CA THR A 212 15.47 26.53 -35.94
C THR A 212 16.37 25.33 -36.22
N ILE A 213 16.68 24.54 -35.18
CA ILE A 213 17.46 23.31 -35.27
C ILE A 213 16.53 22.17 -34.85
N ASP A 214 16.26 21.29 -35.80
CA ASP A 214 15.46 20.08 -35.61
C ASP A 214 16.41 18.98 -35.09
N LEU A 215 16.32 18.65 -33.80
CA LEU A 215 17.21 17.73 -33.10
C LEU A 215 17.05 16.28 -33.58
N ILE A 216 18.17 15.58 -33.67
CA ILE A 216 18.19 14.12 -33.92
C ILE A 216 17.86 13.42 -32.59
N ASP A 217 17.05 12.34 -32.64
CA ASP A 217 16.36 11.67 -31.50
C ASP A 217 17.25 11.17 -30.32
N THR A 218 18.56 11.42 -30.31
CA THR A 218 19.52 10.84 -29.36
C THR A 218 19.71 11.61 -28.05
N ASN A 219 19.42 12.91 -28.01
CA ASN A 219 20.05 13.80 -27.01
C ASN A 219 19.36 13.83 -25.64
N PHE A 220 18.15 13.28 -25.50
CA PHE A 220 17.39 13.27 -24.23
C PHE A 220 17.31 11.90 -23.53
N SER A 221 18.10 10.90 -23.95
CA SER A 221 18.22 9.62 -23.24
C SER A 221 16.95 8.75 -23.11
N LEU A 222 15.88 9.04 -23.85
CA LEU A 222 14.60 8.32 -23.78
C LEU A 222 14.48 7.22 -24.84
N ASN A 223 13.96 6.05 -24.43
CA ASN A 223 13.79 4.87 -25.28
C ASN A 223 12.48 4.96 -26.09
N SER A 224 12.44 5.82 -27.10
CA SER A 224 11.24 6.07 -27.91
C SER A 224 10.97 4.98 -28.96
N SER A 225 9.70 4.63 -29.14
CA SER A 225 9.23 3.90 -30.33
C SER A 225 8.49 4.84 -31.28
N SER A 226 8.50 4.55 -32.58
CA SER A 226 8.01 5.50 -33.60
C SER A 226 6.52 5.86 -33.44
N GLY A 227 6.24 7.06 -32.91
CA GLY A 227 4.89 7.55 -32.64
C GLY A 227 4.62 8.04 -31.21
N THR A 228 5.63 8.02 -30.32
CA THR A 228 5.55 8.56 -28.96
C THR A 228 5.61 10.09 -28.93
N ASP A 229 4.88 10.71 -27.99
CA ASP A 229 4.98 12.14 -27.68
C ASP A 229 6.07 12.34 -26.61
N ILE A 230 7.31 12.49 -27.08
CA ILE A 230 8.52 12.50 -26.24
C ILE A 230 8.56 13.75 -25.33
N ASP A 231 8.14 14.91 -25.84
CA ASP A 231 8.05 16.16 -25.07
C ASP A 231 7.04 16.04 -23.93
N ARG A 232 5.85 15.47 -24.21
CA ARG A 232 4.82 15.22 -23.20
C ARG A 232 5.26 14.19 -22.16
N ALA A 233 6.05 13.19 -22.56
CA ALA A 233 6.67 12.24 -21.64
C ALA A 233 7.73 12.92 -20.75
N LEU A 234 8.61 13.76 -21.32
CA LEU A 234 9.60 14.56 -20.58
C LEU A 234 8.91 15.49 -19.57
N GLN A 235 7.90 16.26 -20.02
CA GLN A 235 7.12 17.15 -19.15
C GLN A 235 6.55 16.36 -17.96
N GLY A 236 5.96 15.18 -18.19
CA GLY A 236 5.42 14.34 -17.12
C GLY A 236 6.47 13.78 -16.16
N MET A 237 7.66 13.40 -16.63
CA MET A 237 8.73 12.95 -15.73
C MET A 237 9.28 14.09 -14.87
N LEU A 238 9.52 15.28 -15.44
CA LEU A 238 9.93 16.45 -14.66
C LEU A 238 8.88 16.81 -13.59
N ILE A 239 7.58 16.76 -13.91
CA ILE A 239 6.50 17.01 -12.93
C ILE A 239 6.54 16.01 -11.76
N MET A 240 6.99 14.77 -11.96
CA MET A 240 7.21 13.80 -10.87
C MET A 240 8.49 14.05 -10.05
N GLY A 241 9.20 15.16 -10.31
CA GLY A 241 10.44 15.52 -9.63
C GLY A 241 11.70 14.95 -10.26
N ALA A 242 11.65 14.50 -11.52
CA ALA A 242 12.87 14.08 -12.22
C ALA A 242 13.83 15.25 -12.43
N GLU A 243 15.13 14.97 -12.30
CA GLU A 243 16.20 15.83 -12.82
C GLU A 243 16.83 15.16 -14.04
N ILE A 244 16.97 15.88 -15.16
CA ILE A 244 17.50 15.31 -16.40
C ILE A 244 18.65 16.19 -16.91
N GLU A 245 19.81 15.57 -17.13
CA GLU A 245 21.00 16.19 -17.69
C GLU A 245 20.93 16.18 -19.23
N ALA A 246 21.32 17.28 -19.85
CA ALA A 246 21.40 17.45 -21.30
C ALA A 246 22.78 18.02 -21.67
N ASP A 247 23.54 17.24 -22.43
CA ASP A 247 24.88 17.59 -22.92
C ASP A 247 24.82 18.42 -24.20
N PHE A 248 25.69 19.42 -24.32
CA PHE A 248 25.88 20.24 -25.52
C PHE A 248 27.37 20.57 -25.72
N THR A 249 27.78 20.83 -26.96
CA THR A 249 29.13 21.34 -27.27
C THR A 249 29.03 22.76 -27.81
N LEU A 250 29.71 23.70 -27.17
CA LEU A 250 29.86 25.07 -27.68
C LEU A 250 31.07 25.13 -28.60
N LEU A 251 30.89 25.56 -29.85
CA LEU A 251 32.00 25.83 -30.78
C LEU A 251 32.39 27.31 -30.68
N THR A 252 33.68 27.58 -30.44
CA THR A 252 34.26 28.94 -30.45
C THR A 252 35.47 28.98 -31.39
N ILE A 253 35.57 30.05 -32.20
CA ILE A 253 36.63 30.26 -33.18
C ILE A 253 37.78 31.05 -32.51
N PRO A 254 39.07 30.79 -32.81
CA PRO A 254 40.18 31.66 -32.41
C PRO A 254 39.94 33.13 -32.81
N GLY A 255 40.48 34.10 -32.05
CA GLY A 255 40.19 35.52 -32.30
C GLY A 255 38.75 35.95 -31.96
N SER A 256 37.93 35.06 -31.39
CA SER A 256 36.56 35.37 -30.99
C SER A 256 36.32 35.22 -29.47
N ILE A 257 35.32 35.95 -28.99
CA ILE A 257 34.76 35.81 -27.64
C ILE A 257 33.27 35.49 -27.77
N GLY A 258 32.89 34.32 -27.28
CA GLY A 258 31.52 33.81 -27.33
C GLY A 258 30.81 33.98 -25.99
N TYR A 259 29.72 34.74 -26.00
CA TYR A 259 28.76 34.82 -24.90
C TYR A 259 27.57 33.92 -25.21
N TYR A 260 27.48 32.78 -24.52
CA TYR A 260 26.47 31.76 -24.73
C TYR A 260 25.39 31.85 -23.65
N SER A 261 24.13 31.66 -24.05
CA SER A 261 22.95 31.60 -23.20
C SER A 261 22.13 30.38 -23.59
N PHE A 262 21.62 29.63 -22.61
CA PHE A 262 20.74 28.48 -22.82
C PHE A 262 19.50 28.61 -21.95
N SER A 263 18.33 28.70 -22.59
CA SER A 263 17.02 28.85 -21.95
C SER A 263 16.19 27.56 -22.09
N PRO A 264 15.57 27.07 -21.00
CA PRO A 264 14.77 25.83 -21.01
C PRO A 264 13.36 26.04 -21.62
N PRO A 265 12.63 24.94 -21.90
CA PRO A 265 11.21 24.97 -22.29
C PRO A 265 10.32 25.62 -21.23
N ASP A 266 9.11 26.03 -21.62
CA ASP A 266 8.22 26.77 -20.71
C ASP A 266 7.77 25.98 -19.46
N TYR A 267 7.85 24.64 -19.48
CA TYR A 267 7.54 23.76 -18.35
C TYR A 267 8.75 23.40 -17.46
N ALA A 268 9.97 23.76 -17.85
CA ALA A 268 11.21 23.35 -17.20
C ALA A 268 12.03 24.55 -16.70
N ASP A 269 12.97 24.28 -15.79
CA ASP A 269 13.89 25.26 -15.21
C ASP A 269 15.31 24.66 -15.09
N ILE A 270 16.35 25.50 -15.09
CA ILE A 270 17.76 25.04 -15.02
C ILE A 270 18.24 25.10 -13.58
N ILE A 271 18.43 23.92 -12.99
CA ILE A 271 18.80 23.76 -11.57
C ILE A 271 20.33 23.62 -11.38
N GLN A 272 21.05 23.15 -12.40
CA GLN A 272 22.51 23.03 -12.38
C GLN A 272 23.10 23.22 -13.79
N VAL A 273 24.36 23.65 -13.86
CA VAL A 273 25.18 23.74 -15.08
C VAL A 273 26.59 23.20 -14.80
N SER A 274 27.34 22.91 -15.85
CA SER A 274 28.73 22.44 -15.77
C SER A 274 29.64 23.29 -14.85
N ASP A 275 30.26 22.66 -13.84
CA ASP A 275 31.24 23.26 -12.89
C ASP A 275 32.59 23.65 -13.53
N ASN A 276 32.64 23.93 -14.83
CA ASN A 276 33.86 24.10 -15.63
C ASN A 276 34.47 25.52 -15.56
N ASP A 277 34.37 26.21 -14.41
CA ASP A 277 34.78 27.62 -14.16
C ASP A 277 34.17 28.71 -15.09
N HIS A 278 33.49 28.33 -16.18
CA HIS A 278 32.95 29.23 -17.21
C HIS A 278 31.43 29.36 -17.23
N GLY A 279 30.68 28.40 -16.65
CA GLY A 279 29.22 28.41 -16.58
C GLY A 279 28.64 29.11 -15.35
N GLN A 280 27.51 29.80 -15.52
CA GLN A 280 26.74 30.44 -14.44
C GLN A 280 25.23 30.28 -14.63
N ILE A 281 24.48 30.21 -13.53
CA ILE A 281 23.01 30.18 -13.53
C ILE A 281 22.47 31.60 -13.35
N VAL A 282 21.61 32.07 -14.26
CA VAL A 282 21.14 33.46 -14.34
C VAL A 282 19.62 33.53 -14.35
N ALA A 283 19.04 34.26 -13.39
CA ALA A 283 17.60 34.48 -13.32
C ALA A 283 17.10 35.35 -14.49
N ARG A 284 16.17 34.80 -15.28
CA ARG A 284 15.48 35.46 -16.39
C ARG A 284 14.06 35.88 -15.99
N ALA A 285 13.53 36.90 -16.65
CA ALA A 285 12.16 37.35 -16.43
C ALA A 285 11.16 36.47 -17.22
N GLY A 286 10.17 35.91 -16.53
CA GLY A 286 9.11 35.10 -17.10
C GLY A 286 7.84 35.08 -16.24
N ALA A 287 6.84 34.30 -16.65
CA ALA A 287 5.65 34.03 -15.85
C ALA A 287 5.39 32.50 -15.77
N PRO A 288 5.86 31.79 -14.72
CA PRO A 288 6.69 32.28 -13.61
C PRO A 288 8.12 32.65 -14.06
N PRO A 289 8.94 33.31 -13.23
CA PRO A 289 10.37 33.45 -13.46
C PRO A 289 11.05 32.09 -13.71
N TYR A 290 12.25 32.12 -14.28
CA TYR A 290 13.06 30.93 -14.56
C TYR A 290 14.55 31.27 -14.53
N PHE A 291 15.40 30.26 -14.58
CA PHE A 291 16.84 30.34 -14.72
C PHE A 291 17.30 29.86 -16.09
N ALA A 292 18.27 30.59 -16.66
CA ALA A 292 19.01 30.20 -17.84
C ALA A 292 20.46 29.88 -17.46
N GLY A 293 21.12 29.02 -18.23
CA GLY A 293 22.58 28.90 -18.19
C GLY A 293 23.20 30.02 -19.02
N GLU A 294 24.32 30.59 -18.57
CA GLU A 294 25.20 31.42 -19.40
C GLU A 294 26.64 30.94 -19.28
N TRP A 295 27.40 30.98 -20.38
CA TRP A 295 28.84 30.70 -20.43
C TRP A 295 29.56 31.83 -21.18
N LYS A 296 30.81 32.10 -20.79
CA LYS A 296 31.72 32.93 -21.58
C LYS A 296 32.95 32.10 -21.97
N VAL A 297 33.18 31.94 -23.28
CA VAL A 297 34.44 31.42 -23.85
C VAL A 297 35.18 32.60 -24.49
N ASP A 298 36.49 32.70 -24.28
CA ASP A 298 37.30 33.87 -24.62
C ASP A 298 38.62 33.44 -25.27
N LEU A 299 38.72 33.58 -26.59
CA LEU A 299 39.85 33.11 -27.41
C LEU A 299 40.57 34.25 -28.15
N LEU A 300 40.40 35.50 -27.71
CA LEU A 300 41.04 36.68 -28.30
C LEU A 300 42.58 36.59 -28.25
N ASP A 301 43.12 36.08 -27.13
CA ASP A 301 44.57 35.87 -26.91
C ASP A 301 45.07 34.48 -27.37
N GLU A 302 44.26 33.63 -28.01
CA GLU A 302 44.65 32.27 -28.39
C GLU A 302 45.49 32.24 -29.69
N THR A 303 46.46 31.33 -29.75
CA THR A 303 47.52 31.22 -30.77
C THR A 303 47.45 29.93 -31.58
N SER A 304 46.30 29.26 -31.56
CA SER A 304 45.97 28.08 -32.35
C SER A 304 45.05 28.45 -33.50
N ASP A 305 45.21 27.82 -34.66
CA ASP A 305 44.31 27.95 -35.82
C ASP A 305 43.12 26.96 -35.74
N GLU A 306 43.05 26.14 -34.69
CA GLU A 306 42.03 25.11 -34.50
C GLU A 306 40.85 25.61 -33.65
N ASN A 307 39.61 25.42 -34.12
CA ASN A 307 38.38 25.72 -33.38
C ASN A 307 38.32 24.95 -32.04
N VAL A 308 37.80 25.61 -31.01
CA VAL A 308 37.69 25.01 -29.67
C VAL A 308 36.27 24.52 -29.41
N GLU A 309 36.13 23.19 -29.34
CA GLU A 309 34.96 22.52 -28.81
C GLU A 309 34.97 22.57 -27.27
N THR A 310 34.01 23.28 -26.67
CA THR A 310 33.82 23.34 -25.21
C THR A 310 32.59 22.53 -24.82
N PRO A 311 32.75 21.30 -24.28
CA PRO A 311 31.61 20.53 -23.78
C PRO A 311 31.03 21.17 -22.52
N ILE A 312 29.71 21.28 -22.50
CA ILE A 312 28.89 21.78 -21.39
C ILE A 312 27.73 20.81 -21.13
N TRP A 313 27.11 20.94 -19.98
CA TRP A 313 25.83 20.30 -19.70
C TRP A 313 24.95 21.23 -18.85
N VAL A 314 23.65 21.02 -18.96
CA VAL A 314 22.62 21.64 -18.11
C VAL A 314 21.79 20.56 -17.46
N ARG A 315 21.32 20.80 -16.24
CA ARG A 315 20.35 19.94 -15.58
C ARG A 315 19.00 20.63 -15.49
N LEU A 316 18.00 19.98 -16.07
CA LEU A 316 16.61 20.42 -16.13
C LEU A 316 15.81 19.83 -14.97
N GLY A 317 15.03 20.67 -14.30
CA GLY A 317 13.98 20.28 -13.36
C GLY A 317 12.62 20.88 -13.79
N HIS A 318 11.54 20.55 -13.08
CA HIS A 318 10.23 21.17 -13.33
C HIS A 318 10.13 22.61 -12.81
N ARG A 319 9.38 23.44 -13.54
CA ARG A 319 9.17 24.86 -13.23
C ARG A 319 7.83 25.11 -12.54
N ASP A 320 7.86 25.08 -11.22
CA ASP A 320 6.68 25.27 -10.36
C ASP A 320 5.85 26.52 -10.71
N GLY A 321 4.54 26.34 -10.81
CA GLY A 321 3.57 27.32 -11.27
C GLY A 321 3.41 27.41 -12.79
N SER A 322 4.27 26.77 -13.59
CA SER A 322 4.10 26.74 -15.04
C SER A 322 2.84 25.98 -15.44
N PHE A 323 2.06 26.55 -16.37
CA PHE A 323 0.73 26.09 -16.80
C PHE A 323 -0.30 25.84 -15.67
N GLY A 324 -0.03 26.26 -14.42
CA GLY A 324 -0.84 25.93 -13.25
C GLY A 324 -0.53 24.57 -12.62
N THR A 325 0.58 23.94 -12.98
CA THR A 325 1.14 22.71 -12.40
C THR A 325 2.23 23.05 -11.37
N ASN A 326 2.43 22.21 -10.37
CA ASN A 326 3.61 22.18 -9.51
C ASN A 326 4.21 20.77 -9.52
N THR A 327 5.46 20.64 -9.10
CA THR A 327 6.15 19.36 -8.92
C THR A 327 5.43 18.52 -7.86
N VAL A 328 5.27 17.23 -8.13
CA VAL A 328 4.68 16.27 -7.20
C VAL A 328 5.60 16.08 -6.00
N SER A 329 5.05 16.17 -4.81
CA SER A 329 5.73 15.86 -3.55
C SER A 329 4.81 15.02 -2.69
N ILE A 330 5.33 13.95 -2.12
CA ILE A 330 4.61 12.98 -1.28
C ILE A 330 5.44 12.79 -0.01
N ASP A 331 4.82 12.97 1.16
CA ASP A 331 5.51 12.84 2.45
C ASP A 331 5.89 11.37 2.73
N GLU A 332 7.08 11.17 3.32
CA GLU A 332 7.57 9.84 3.71
C GLU A 332 6.59 9.16 4.70
N GLY A 333 6.24 7.90 4.43
CA GLY A 333 5.24 7.15 5.21
C GLY A 333 3.79 7.30 4.75
N THR A 334 3.50 8.08 3.70
CA THR A 334 2.17 8.12 3.06
C THR A 334 1.81 6.76 2.42
N LYS A 335 0.53 6.40 2.34
CA LYS A 335 0.09 5.18 1.63
C LYS A 335 0.53 5.18 0.17
N ALA A 336 1.36 4.21 -0.18
CA ALA A 336 1.82 3.93 -1.53
C ALA A 336 0.95 2.88 -2.24
N ILE A 337 0.56 1.83 -1.51
CA ILE A 337 -0.22 0.68 -2.02
C ILE A 337 -1.42 0.39 -1.12
N ASP A 338 -2.56 0.07 -1.73
CA ASP A 338 -3.78 -0.36 -1.07
C ASP A 338 -4.05 -1.84 -1.45
N LEU A 339 -3.94 -2.75 -0.48
CA LEU A 339 -4.12 -4.19 -0.70
C LEU A 339 -5.54 -4.60 -0.29
N SER A 340 -6.28 -5.19 -1.21
CA SER A 340 -7.59 -5.79 -0.95
C SER A 340 -7.54 -7.28 -1.27
N VAL A 341 -7.95 -8.09 -0.30
CA VAL A 341 -7.99 -9.56 -0.37
C VAL A 341 -9.42 -9.99 -0.06
N THR A 342 -10.07 -10.69 -0.98
CA THR A 342 -11.39 -11.29 -0.75
C THR A 342 -11.27 -12.81 -0.75
N LEU A 343 -11.42 -13.42 0.42
CA LEU A 343 -11.51 -14.86 0.62
C LEU A 343 -12.97 -15.31 0.55
N ASP A 344 -13.28 -16.21 -0.38
CA ASP A 344 -14.63 -16.75 -0.58
C ASP A 344 -14.75 -18.17 -0.03
N LEU A 345 -15.38 -18.32 1.14
CA LEU A 345 -15.64 -19.62 1.79
C LEU A 345 -17.07 -20.15 1.57
N ARG A 346 -17.82 -19.62 0.59
CA ARG A 346 -19.20 -20.08 0.34
C ARG A 346 -19.30 -21.54 -0.10
N ASP A 347 -18.21 -22.08 -0.65
CA ASP A 347 -17.96 -23.50 -0.88
C ASP A 347 -16.55 -23.83 -0.33
N GLU A 348 -16.49 -24.28 0.93
CA GLU A 348 -15.23 -24.59 1.64
C GLU A 348 -14.39 -25.70 0.96
N SER A 349 -14.98 -26.47 0.04
CA SER A 349 -14.29 -27.48 -0.77
C SER A 349 -13.64 -26.94 -2.05
N ALA A 350 -13.94 -25.69 -2.41
CA ALA A 350 -13.46 -25.00 -3.60
C ALA A 350 -13.27 -23.50 -3.35
N ALA A 351 -12.77 -23.15 -2.15
CA ALA A 351 -12.53 -21.78 -1.71
C ALA A 351 -11.57 -21.05 -2.68
N THR A 352 -11.76 -19.75 -2.83
CA THR A 352 -10.92 -18.91 -3.71
C THR A 352 -10.55 -17.60 -3.04
N ILE A 353 -9.39 -17.06 -3.41
CA ILE A 353 -8.94 -15.72 -3.02
C ILE A 353 -8.86 -14.86 -4.27
N ASP A 354 -9.53 -13.71 -4.26
CA ASP A 354 -9.30 -12.63 -5.21
C ASP A 354 -8.41 -11.57 -4.55
N PHE A 355 -7.35 -11.18 -5.24
CA PHE A 355 -6.31 -10.26 -4.76
C PHE A 355 -6.27 -9.04 -5.68
N VAL A 356 -6.35 -7.85 -5.09
CA VAL A 356 -6.26 -6.56 -5.80
C VAL A 356 -5.28 -5.65 -5.07
N ALA A 357 -4.25 -5.17 -5.77
CA ALA A 357 -3.33 -4.15 -5.29
C ALA A 357 -3.52 -2.85 -6.07
N GLY A 358 -3.98 -1.79 -5.39
CA GLY A 358 -4.06 -0.43 -5.92
C GLY A 358 -2.76 0.34 -5.66
N ILE A 359 -1.94 0.52 -6.69
CA ILE A 359 -0.69 1.27 -6.61
C ILE A 359 -0.98 2.75 -6.88
N SER A 360 -0.66 3.59 -5.90
CA SER A 360 -0.81 5.06 -5.97
C SER A 360 0.52 5.73 -6.34
N TYR A 361 1.63 5.24 -5.78
CA TYR A 361 3.00 5.59 -6.19
C TYR A 361 4.02 4.52 -5.81
N LEU A 362 5.21 4.60 -6.39
CA LEU A 362 6.42 3.84 -6.09
C LEU A 362 7.58 4.85 -5.88
N ASN A 363 8.57 4.54 -5.05
CA ASN A 363 9.74 5.40 -4.81
C ASN A 363 11.02 4.82 -5.44
N ASP A 364 12.06 5.65 -5.58
CA ASP A 364 13.34 5.30 -6.22
C ASP A 364 14.01 4.03 -5.65
N SER A 365 13.97 3.83 -4.33
CA SER A 365 14.50 2.61 -3.71
C SER A 365 13.77 1.35 -4.19
N LEU A 366 12.44 1.34 -4.12
CA LEU A 366 11.63 0.21 -4.55
C LEU A 366 11.72 -0.03 -6.06
N MET A 367 11.81 1.03 -6.87
CA MET A 367 12.08 0.91 -8.31
C MET A 367 13.43 0.26 -8.58
N SER A 368 14.47 0.65 -7.84
CA SER A 368 15.80 0.04 -7.91
C SER A 368 15.80 -1.43 -7.47
N ASP A 369 15.12 -1.76 -6.37
CA ASP A 369 15.01 -3.13 -5.83
C ASP A 369 14.21 -4.04 -6.76
N TRP A 370 13.15 -3.53 -7.41
CA TRP A 370 12.38 -4.23 -8.43
C TRP A 370 13.09 -4.27 -9.80
N GLY A 371 14.24 -3.58 -9.96
CA GLY A 371 15.01 -3.54 -11.21
C GLY A 371 14.34 -2.74 -12.34
N ILE A 372 13.46 -1.79 -12.00
CA ILE A 372 12.66 -1.01 -12.93
C ILE A 372 13.25 0.40 -13.07
N SER A 373 13.62 0.78 -14.29
CA SER A 373 13.97 2.17 -14.63
C SER A 373 13.13 2.65 -15.80
N LEU A 374 12.55 3.86 -15.68
CA LEU A 374 11.91 4.55 -16.82
C LEU A 374 12.95 5.25 -17.73
N LEU A 375 14.20 5.32 -17.28
CA LEU A 375 15.30 6.10 -17.88
C LEU A 375 16.43 5.16 -18.31
N ASN A 376 16.95 5.34 -19.53
CA ASN A 376 17.83 4.36 -20.17
C ASN A 376 19.30 4.44 -19.71
N PHE A 377 19.69 5.53 -19.03
CA PHE A 377 21.05 5.79 -18.55
C PHE A 377 21.00 6.39 -17.14
N SER A 378 21.34 5.61 -16.12
CA SER A 378 21.18 5.94 -14.70
C SER A 378 22.20 6.94 -14.13
N GLU A 379 23.12 7.47 -14.94
CA GLU A 379 24.10 8.49 -14.51
C GLU A 379 23.68 9.91 -14.93
N SER A 380 22.83 10.05 -15.96
CA SER A 380 22.44 11.35 -16.57
C SER A 380 21.02 11.81 -16.18
N ALA A 381 20.27 11.03 -15.41
CA ALA A 381 18.93 11.42 -14.97
C ALA A 381 18.52 10.71 -13.67
N THR A 382 17.72 11.39 -12.85
CA THR A 382 17.16 10.88 -11.59
C THR A 382 15.63 10.94 -11.62
N LEU A 383 14.95 10.08 -10.84
CA LEU A 383 13.49 10.06 -10.73
C LEU A 383 13.09 9.60 -9.32
N PRO A 384 12.78 10.51 -8.39
CA PRO A 384 12.64 10.18 -6.96
C PRO A 384 11.40 9.33 -6.65
N LEU A 385 10.35 9.44 -7.47
CA LEU A 385 9.12 8.66 -7.37
C LEU A 385 8.44 8.53 -8.73
N VAL A 386 7.57 7.53 -8.86
CA VAL A 386 6.65 7.32 -9.98
C VAL A 386 5.25 7.19 -9.43
N THR A 387 4.35 8.10 -9.81
CA THR A 387 2.92 8.03 -9.44
C THR A 387 2.16 7.04 -10.32
N SER A 388 0.90 6.77 -9.99
CA SER A 388 0.01 5.99 -10.84
C SER A 388 -0.15 6.59 -12.25
N ASP A 389 -0.20 7.92 -12.38
CA ASP A 389 -0.10 8.59 -13.69
C ASP A 389 1.28 8.43 -14.36
N GLY A 390 2.36 8.31 -13.57
CA GLY A 390 3.69 7.92 -14.06
C GLY A 390 3.74 6.51 -14.66
N ILE A 391 3.05 5.54 -14.05
CA ILE A 391 2.91 4.18 -14.60
C ILE A 391 2.08 4.22 -15.90
N ARG A 392 1.03 5.04 -15.96
CA ARG A 392 0.27 5.28 -17.21
C ARG A 392 1.13 5.94 -18.29
N LEU A 393 1.98 6.91 -17.94
CA LEU A 393 2.93 7.55 -18.85
C LEU A 393 3.92 6.53 -19.42
N ALA A 394 4.51 5.68 -18.56
CA ALA A 394 5.42 4.62 -18.99
C ALA A 394 4.73 3.61 -19.92
N TYR A 395 3.49 3.22 -19.60
CA TYR A 395 2.69 2.29 -20.41
C TYR A 395 2.30 2.85 -21.77
N HIS A 396 1.63 4.01 -21.81
CA HIS A 396 1.07 4.57 -23.05
C HIS A 396 2.14 5.11 -24.02
N ASN A 397 3.33 5.46 -23.52
CA ASN A 397 4.49 5.76 -24.36
C ASN A 397 5.39 4.54 -24.63
N GLY A 398 5.12 3.37 -24.01
CA GLY A 398 5.90 2.15 -24.20
C GLY A 398 7.34 2.20 -23.68
N LEU A 399 7.64 3.05 -22.69
CA LEU A 399 8.99 3.24 -22.14
C LEU A 399 9.51 1.98 -21.43
N VAL A 400 8.62 1.29 -20.72
CA VAL A 400 8.92 0.09 -19.91
C VAL A 400 7.82 -0.96 -20.13
N PRO A 401 8.16 -2.23 -20.37
CA PRO A 401 7.17 -3.28 -20.53
C PRO A 401 6.53 -3.66 -19.18
N LEU A 402 5.21 -3.85 -19.19
CA LEU A 402 4.39 -4.07 -18.00
C LEU A 402 4.64 -5.40 -17.27
N ASP A 403 5.33 -6.35 -17.90
CA ASP A 403 5.64 -7.66 -17.34
C ASP A 403 6.67 -7.57 -16.20
N LEU A 404 7.64 -6.67 -16.30
CA LEU A 404 8.64 -6.39 -15.25
C LEU A 404 7.95 -6.10 -13.89
N PHE A 405 7.05 -5.13 -13.86
CA PHE A 405 6.24 -4.79 -12.67
C PHE A 405 5.49 -6.01 -12.10
N THR A 406 4.81 -6.79 -12.96
CA THR A 406 4.08 -7.99 -12.52
C THR A 406 4.99 -9.14 -12.05
N SER A 407 6.27 -9.13 -12.44
CA SER A 407 7.25 -10.15 -12.08
C SER A 407 8.03 -9.83 -10.81
N ALA A 408 8.14 -8.55 -10.45
CA ALA A 408 8.78 -8.09 -9.22
C ALA A 408 7.82 -8.05 -8.01
N PHE A 409 6.50 -7.95 -8.25
CA PHE A 409 5.52 -7.85 -7.18
C PHE A 409 5.40 -9.15 -6.35
N PRO A 410 5.57 -9.12 -5.01
CA PRO A 410 5.72 -10.31 -4.14
C PRO A 410 4.39 -11.01 -3.80
N ILE A 411 3.57 -11.34 -4.82
CA ILE A 411 2.26 -11.99 -4.61
C ILE A 411 2.36 -13.38 -3.97
N ASN A 412 3.45 -14.12 -4.18
CA ASN A 412 3.64 -15.45 -3.58
C ASN A 412 3.88 -15.36 -2.06
N ASP A 413 4.54 -14.30 -1.61
CA ASP A 413 4.88 -14.09 -0.21
C ASP A 413 3.64 -13.60 0.56
N ILE A 414 2.82 -12.72 -0.06
CA ILE A 414 1.47 -12.40 0.42
C ILE A 414 0.59 -13.66 0.49
N ALA A 415 0.61 -14.51 -0.54
CA ALA A 415 -0.17 -15.75 -0.56
C ALA A 415 0.28 -16.74 0.52
N SER A 416 1.58 -16.81 0.81
CA SER A 416 2.13 -17.59 1.93
C SER A 416 1.71 -17.01 3.27
N GLY A 417 1.81 -15.69 3.46
CA GLY A 417 1.35 -15.02 4.68
C GLY A 417 -0.15 -15.23 4.95
N ILE A 418 -0.99 -15.23 3.91
CA ILE A 418 -2.40 -15.63 4.01
C ILE A 418 -2.52 -17.13 4.37
N SER A 419 -1.80 -18.02 3.66
CA SER A 419 -1.82 -19.46 3.89
C SER A 419 -1.45 -19.82 5.34
N ASP A 420 -0.48 -19.12 5.92
CA ASP A 420 -0.02 -19.31 7.30
C ASP A 420 -1.04 -18.75 8.31
N SER A 421 -1.65 -17.59 8.03
CA SER A 421 -2.61 -16.93 8.95
C SER A 421 -4.01 -17.58 8.95
N LEU A 422 -4.37 -18.24 7.85
CA LEU A 422 -5.52 -19.16 7.77
C LEU A 422 -5.15 -20.58 8.24
N GLY A 423 -3.86 -20.93 8.16
CA GLY A 423 -3.28 -22.23 8.50
C GLY A 423 -3.82 -23.38 7.64
N THR A 424 -3.89 -23.20 6.32
CA THR A 424 -4.32 -24.24 5.37
C THR A 424 -3.19 -25.25 5.09
N GLU A 425 -3.50 -26.55 5.07
CA GLU A 425 -2.47 -27.60 4.83
C GLU A 425 -1.78 -27.52 3.45
N ASP A 426 -2.52 -27.06 2.43
CA ASP A 426 -2.00 -26.85 1.07
C ASP A 426 -1.64 -25.37 0.84
N ALA A 427 -0.49 -25.14 0.20
CA ALA A 427 0.01 -23.80 -0.11
C ALA A 427 -0.81 -23.13 -1.24
N ILE A 428 -1.40 -21.98 -0.91
CA ILE A 428 -2.29 -21.21 -1.80
C ILE A 428 -1.55 -20.78 -3.06
N THR A 429 -1.95 -21.34 -4.21
CA THR A 429 -1.34 -21.01 -5.52
C THR A 429 -2.12 -19.90 -6.21
N MET A 430 -1.52 -18.71 -6.30
CA MET A 430 -2.11 -17.57 -7.00
C MET A 430 -1.96 -17.68 -8.53
N GLY A 431 -2.91 -17.11 -9.26
CA GLY A 431 -2.81 -16.92 -10.71
C GLY A 431 -1.78 -15.85 -11.10
N SER A 432 -1.51 -15.75 -12.41
CA SER A 432 -0.70 -14.66 -12.97
C SER A 432 -1.37 -13.30 -12.74
N LEU A 433 -0.63 -12.36 -12.14
CA LEU A 433 -1.04 -10.96 -12.06
C LEU A 433 -1.36 -10.38 -13.44
N TYR A 434 -2.43 -9.59 -13.52
CA TYR A 434 -2.75 -8.77 -14.68
C TYR A 434 -3.10 -7.35 -14.27
N TRP A 435 -2.92 -6.42 -15.20
CA TRP A 435 -3.26 -5.02 -15.01
C TRP A 435 -4.73 -4.76 -15.37
N VAL A 436 -5.45 -4.11 -14.46
CA VAL A 436 -6.84 -3.70 -14.69
C VAL A 436 -6.87 -2.46 -15.60
N SER A 437 -7.62 -2.54 -16.70
CA SER A 437 -7.72 -1.45 -17.68
C SER A 437 -8.61 -0.30 -17.19
N ASP A 438 -9.80 -0.62 -16.68
CA ASP A 438 -10.78 0.32 -16.10
C ASP A 438 -11.31 -0.35 -14.83
N SER A 439 -11.06 0.27 -13.68
CA SER A 439 -11.39 -0.33 -12.37
C SER A 439 -12.89 -0.47 -12.13
N LEU A 440 -13.72 0.45 -12.65
CA LEU A 440 -15.17 0.44 -12.47
C LEU A 440 -15.81 -0.61 -13.38
N ALA A 441 -15.25 -0.84 -14.57
CA ALA A 441 -15.66 -1.92 -15.46
C ALA A 441 -15.30 -3.32 -14.91
N ASP A 442 -14.23 -3.41 -14.12
CA ASP A 442 -13.74 -4.65 -13.49
C ASP A 442 -14.42 -4.96 -12.13
N GLY A 443 -15.24 -4.02 -11.64
CA GLY A 443 -16.08 -4.16 -10.43
C GLY A 443 -15.51 -3.54 -9.16
N LEU A 444 -14.41 -2.80 -9.24
CA LEU A 444 -13.78 -2.13 -8.08
C LEU A 444 -14.53 -0.82 -7.73
N ALA A 445 -14.48 -0.42 -6.45
CA ALA A 445 -15.23 0.74 -5.95
C ALA A 445 -14.63 2.11 -6.31
N THR A 446 -13.31 2.18 -6.50
CA THR A 446 -12.56 3.44 -6.74
C THR A 446 -12.15 3.54 -8.21
N ALA A 447 -12.25 4.73 -8.79
CA ALA A 447 -11.91 4.99 -10.19
C ALA A 447 -10.39 5.00 -10.42
N GLY A 448 -9.92 4.31 -11.46
CA GLY A 448 -8.51 4.12 -11.77
C GLY A 448 -8.28 3.02 -12.82
N GLY A 449 -7.13 2.37 -12.77
CA GLY A 449 -6.65 1.43 -13.81
C GLY A 449 -5.78 2.11 -14.88
N LEU A 450 -5.23 1.33 -15.82
CA LEU A 450 -4.26 1.81 -16.83
C LEU A 450 -4.88 2.74 -17.88
N ASN A 451 -6.15 2.54 -18.24
CA ASN A 451 -6.88 3.31 -19.24
C ASN A 451 -7.89 4.27 -18.59
N TYR A 452 -7.71 4.58 -17.31
CA TYR A 452 -8.36 5.71 -16.66
C TYR A 452 -8.22 6.97 -17.54
N THR A 453 -9.20 7.86 -17.51
CA THR A 453 -9.19 9.09 -18.32
C THR A 453 -9.54 10.27 -17.42
N HIS A 454 -8.64 11.26 -17.39
CA HIS A 454 -8.78 12.44 -16.52
C HIS A 454 -9.97 13.31 -16.93
N THR A 455 -10.90 13.53 -16.00
CA THR A 455 -12.10 14.38 -16.21
C THR A 455 -12.24 15.52 -15.20
N SER A 456 -11.40 15.55 -14.16
CA SER A 456 -11.32 16.58 -13.12
C SER A 456 -9.86 16.95 -12.87
N GLY A 457 -9.60 18.19 -12.46
CA GLY A 457 -8.27 18.71 -12.10
C GLY A 457 -7.28 18.93 -13.25
N CYS A 458 -7.35 18.11 -14.30
CA CYS A 458 -6.58 18.30 -15.53
C CYS A 458 -7.14 19.48 -16.36
N THR A 459 -6.25 20.37 -16.80
CA THR A 459 -6.56 21.56 -17.63
C THR A 459 -6.03 21.45 -19.06
N GLU A 460 -5.43 20.31 -19.39
CA GLU A 460 -4.91 19.98 -20.70
C GLU A 460 -6.04 19.81 -21.75
N VAL A 461 -5.74 20.12 -23.02
CA VAL A 461 -6.70 19.98 -24.12
C VAL A 461 -6.35 18.74 -24.94
N ALA A 462 -7.14 17.68 -24.78
CA ALA A 462 -6.97 16.41 -25.48
C ALA A 462 -6.90 16.59 -27.02
N PRO A 463 -5.92 15.97 -27.71
CA PRO A 463 -5.90 15.94 -29.16
C PRO A 463 -7.16 15.28 -29.76
N PRO A 464 -7.64 15.68 -30.95
CA PRO A 464 -8.91 15.18 -31.49
C PRO A 464 -8.93 13.65 -31.74
N GLY A 465 -9.54 12.90 -30.83
CA GLY A 465 -9.65 11.44 -30.91
C GLY A 465 -8.61 10.66 -30.09
N GLN A 466 -7.95 11.30 -29.13
CA GLN A 466 -7.13 10.66 -28.10
C GLN A 466 -7.70 11.01 -26.71
N ASP A 467 -7.59 10.07 -25.77
CA ASP A 467 -8.01 10.24 -24.38
C ASP A 467 -6.80 10.53 -23.47
N LEU A 468 -6.98 11.39 -22.47
CA LEU A 468 -5.90 11.81 -21.57
C LEU A 468 -5.75 10.81 -20.41
N HIS A 469 -4.94 9.77 -20.66
CA HIS A 469 -4.70 8.71 -19.68
C HIS A 469 -3.80 9.13 -18.51
N TYR A 470 -2.83 10.01 -18.75
CA TYR A 470 -2.07 10.74 -17.74
C TYR A 470 -2.17 12.23 -18.04
N CYS A 471 -2.15 13.09 -17.03
CA CYS A 471 -2.27 14.54 -17.17
C CYS A 471 -0.93 15.25 -16.97
N VAL A 472 -0.58 16.25 -17.79
CA VAL A 472 0.62 17.09 -17.57
C VAL A 472 0.33 18.56 -17.26
N ARG A 473 -0.94 19.00 -17.21
CA ARG A 473 -1.32 20.39 -16.92
C ARG A 473 -2.48 20.50 -15.92
N GLY A 474 -2.28 21.26 -14.84
CA GLY A 474 -3.30 21.54 -13.83
C GLY A 474 -3.03 20.86 -12.48
N SER A 475 -4.04 20.86 -11.60
CA SER A 475 -3.90 20.42 -10.21
C SER A 475 -3.77 18.91 -10.03
N SER A 476 -4.17 18.12 -11.03
CA SER A 476 -4.06 16.66 -11.05
C SER A 476 -3.03 16.19 -12.09
N ALA A 477 -2.06 17.04 -12.45
CA ALA A 477 -0.94 16.65 -13.30
C ALA A 477 -0.06 15.62 -12.58
N MET A 478 0.23 14.50 -13.25
CA MET A 478 0.99 13.35 -12.75
C MET A 478 0.57 12.87 -11.36
N SER A 479 -0.74 12.89 -11.10
CA SER A 479 -1.33 12.60 -9.79
C SER A 479 -1.13 11.15 -9.33
N ASN A 480 -1.16 10.95 -8.01
CA ASN A 480 -1.34 9.66 -7.34
C ASN A 480 -2.81 9.41 -6.91
N GLU A 481 -3.74 10.34 -7.22
CA GLU A 481 -5.14 10.34 -6.76
C GLU A 481 -5.95 9.14 -7.28
N TYR A 482 -5.67 8.68 -8.50
CA TYR A 482 -6.37 7.57 -9.15
C TYR A 482 -5.40 6.38 -9.28
N PRO A 483 -5.52 5.31 -8.48
CA PRO A 483 -4.54 4.21 -8.52
C PRO A 483 -4.53 3.44 -9.85
N VAL A 484 -3.42 2.77 -10.15
CA VAL A 484 -3.37 1.70 -11.14
C VAL A 484 -3.47 0.35 -10.42
N TYR A 485 -4.31 -0.55 -10.91
CA TYR A 485 -4.64 -1.79 -10.19
C TYR A 485 -4.00 -3.00 -10.84
N LEU A 486 -3.37 -3.83 -10.00
CA LEU A 486 -2.96 -5.19 -10.28
C LEU A 486 -3.99 -6.14 -9.66
N ARG A 487 -4.42 -7.19 -10.40
CA ARG A 487 -5.36 -8.20 -9.92
C ARG A 487 -4.87 -9.61 -10.21
N SER A 488 -5.17 -10.55 -9.33
CA SER A 488 -5.01 -11.99 -9.53
C SER A 488 -6.03 -12.76 -8.70
N THR A 489 -6.39 -13.96 -9.13
CA THR A 489 -7.30 -14.85 -8.40
C THR A 489 -6.60 -16.20 -8.20
N SER A 490 -6.81 -16.85 -7.06
CA SER A 490 -6.19 -18.15 -6.75
C SER A 490 -6.75 -19.28 -7.63
N ALA A 491 -6.02 -20.40 -7.69
CA ALA A 491 -6.67 -21.67 -7.95
C ALA A 491 -7.66 -22.00 -6.81
N PRO A 492 -8.77 -22.73 -7.06
CA PRO A 492 -9.62 -23.22 -5.99
C PRO A 492 -8.86 -24.20 -5.07
N PHE A 493 -9.02 -24.04 -3.76
CA PHE A 493 -8.39 -24.86 -2.72
C PHE A 493 -9.41 -25.34 -1.68
N SER A 494 -9.01 -26.28 -0.83
CA SER A 494 -9.81 -26.69 0.32
C SER A 494 -9.45 -25.79 1.50
N GLY A 495 -10.43 -25.11 2.09
CA GLY A 495 -10.22 -24.24 3.24
C GLY A 495 -11.52 -24.04 4.01
N SER A 496 -11.57 -24.51 5.25
CA SER A 496 -12.75 -24.36 6.10
C SER A 496 -12.60 -23.18 7.07
N LEU A 497 -13.73 -22.55 7.39
CA LEU A 497 -13.82 -21.61 8.52
C LEU A 497 -13.43 -22.30 9.84
N LEU A 498 -13.66 -23.60 9.96
CA LEU A 498 -13.24 -24.37 11.12
C LEU A 498 -11.72 -24.32 11.29
N ASP A 499 -10.94 -24.53 10.23
CA ASP A 499 -9.47 -24.59 10.30
C ASP A 499 -8.87 -23.23 10.67
N ILE A 500 -9.42 -22.15 10.10
CA ILE A 500 -9.08 -20.76 10.47
C ILE A 500 -9.29 -20.54 11.97
N LEU A 501 -10.38 -21.07 12.54
CA LEU A 501 -10.63 -21.02 13.98
C LEU A 501 -9.67 -21.94 14.76
N LYS A 502 -9.39 -23.18 14.30
CA LYS A 502 -8.47 -24.11 14.98
C LYS A 502 -7.08 -23.48 15.20
N ASN A 503 -6.55 -22.84 14.15
CA ASN A 503 -5.21 -22.24 14.16
C ASN A 503 -5.10 -20.96 15.02
N ASN A 504 -6.23 -20.38 15.45
CA ASN A 504 -6.29 -19.14 16.24
C ASN A 504 -6.79 -19.35 17.68
N PHE A 505 -6.90 -20.58 18.17
CA PHE A 505 -7.20 -20.89 19.58
C PHE A 505 -5.92 -21.17 20.40
N ASP A 506 -5.84 -20.58 21.60
CA ASP A 506 -4.71 -20.68 22.53
C ASP A 506 -4.36 -22.13 22.97
N GLU A 507 -3.07 -22.37 23.27
CA GLU A 507 -2.59 -23.67 23.75
C GLU A 507 -3.22 -24.08 25.09
N GLY A 508 -4.14 -25.05 25.07
CA GLY A 508 -4.80 -25.57 26.27
C GLY A 508 -5.59 -26.86 26.04
N ASP A 509 -6.28 -27.33 27.09
CA ASP A 509 -7.10 -28.56 27.03
C ASP A 509 -8.23 -28.50 25.98
N LEU A 510 -8.63 -27.31 25.54
CA LEU A 510 -9.59 -27.10 24.46
C LEU A 510 -9.11 -27.66 23.11
N LEU A 511 -7.80 -27.66 22.83
CA LEU A 511 -7.26 -28.18 21.57
C LEU A 511 -7.68 -29.64 21.32
N LYS A 512 -7.76 -30.46 22.38
CA LYS A 512 -8.20 -31.87 22.30
C LYS A 512 -9.63 -32.03 21.77
N TYR A 513 -10.50 -31.06 22.06
CA TYR A 513 -11.88 -31.02 21.56
C TYR A 513 -11.92 -30.43 20.15
N VAL A 514 -11.16 -29.35 19.91
CA VAL A 514 -11.02 -28.69 18.61
C VAL A 514 -10.48 -29.66 17.55
N ASP A 515 -9.55 -30.55 17.89
CA ASP A 515 -9.01 -31.60 17.01
C ASP A 515 -10.12 -32.52 16.46
N VAL A 516 -11.04 -32.99 17.33
CA VAL A 516 -12.09 -33.97 16.98
C VAL A 516 -13.38 -33.36 16.41
N ILE A 517 -13.54 -32.04 16.53
CA ILE A 517 -14.63 -31.26 15.94
C ILE A 517 -14.50 -31.23 14.41
N GLN A 518 -15.65 -31.43 13.75
CA GLN A 518 -15.89 -31.37 12.31
C GLN A 518 -16.82 -30.18 11.98
N GLU A 519 -16.88 -29.77 10.71
CA GLU A 519 -17.74 -28.70 10.20
C GLU A 519 -19.21 -28.88 10.65
N SER A 520 -19.73 -30.10 10.55
CA SER A 520 -21.09 -30.46 10.99
C SER A 520 -21.33 -30.19 12.48
N ASP A 521 -20.32 -30.35 13.32
CA ASP A 521 -20.44 -30.17 14.77
C ASP A 521 -20.45 -28.69 15.12
N LEU A 522 -19.55 -27.90 14.51
CA LEU A 522 -19.51 -26.45 14.68
C LEU A 522 -20.80 -25.80 14.14
N ARG A 523 -21.33 -26.32 13.03
CA ARG A 523 -22.64 -25.92 12.50
C ARG A 523 -23.79 -26.23 13.47
N ASN A 524 -23.83 -27.44 14.01
CA ASN A 524 -24.86 -27.83 14.97
C ASN A 524 -24.73 -27.06 16.29
N LEU A 525 -23.49 -26.76 16.72
CA LEU A 525 -23.19 -25.92 17.88
C LEU A 525 -23.75 -24.51 17.69
N PHE A 526 -23.43 -23.84 16.58
CA PHE A 526 -23.96 -22.51 16.27
C PHE A 526 -25.49 -22.49 16.10
N ASN A 527 -26.07 -23.54 15.50
CA ASN A 527 -27.54 -23.67 15.40
C ASN A 527 -28.21 -24.03 16.74
N SER A 528 -27.48 -24.49 17.76
CA SER A 528 -28.02 -24.72 19.12
C SER A 528 -28.35 -23.45 19.91
N GLY A 529 -28.16 -22.27 19.31
CA GLY A 529 -28.33 -20.98 19.99
C GLY A 529 -27.04 -20.44 20.62
N ILE A 530 -25.90 -21.09 20.40
CA ILE A 530 -24.58 -20.56 20.74
C ILE A 530 -24.14 -19.53 19.71
N SER A 531 -23.64 -18.41 20.20
CA SER A 531 -22.91 -17.41 19.41
C SER A 531 -21.57 -17.12 20.07
N ILE A 532 -20.57 -16.79 19.25
CA ILE A 532 -19.20 -16.50 19.70
C ILE A 532 -18.87 -15.05 19.33
N GLU A 533 -18.37 -14.31 20.30
CA GLU A 533 -17.69 -13.02 20.10
C GLU A 533 -16.21 -13.25 20.43
N SER A 534 -15.28 -12.83 19.58
CA SER A 534 -13.85 -12.91 19.87
C SER A 534 -13.13 -11.67 19.39
N VAL A 535 -12.03 -11.33 20.06
CA VAL A 535 -11.17 -10.21 19.70
C VAL A 535 -9.85 -10.79 19.18
N LEU A 536 -9.61 -10.72 17.87
CA LEU A 536 -8.28 -11.01 17.33
C LEU A 536 -7.34 -9.82 17.61
N PRO A 537 -6.07 -10.06 17.95
CA PRO A 537 -5.10 -9.00 18.13
C PRO A 537 -4.75 -8.35 16.78
N GLY A 538 -4.48 -7.04 16.80
CA GLY A 538 -4.23 -6.27 15.58
C GLY A 538 -2.96 -6.62 14.80
N ASP A 539 -2.11 -7.53 15.31
CA ASP A 539 -0.92 -8.07 14.64
C ASP A 539 -1.20 -9.34 13.81
N PHE A 540 -2.44 -9.86 13.81
CA PHE A 540 -2.87 -10.98 12.96
C PHE A 540 -2.61 -10.77 11.45
N LEU A 541 -2.52 -9.50 11.00
CA LEU A 541 -2.23 -9.11 9.62
C LEU A 541 -0.78 -8.62 9.41
N ASP A 542 0.13 -8.88 10.34
CA ASP A 542 1.55 -8.52 10.21
C ASP A 542 2.33 -9.50 9.33
N SER A 543 1.99 -10.78 9.36
CA SER A 543 2.49 -11.85 8.48
C SER A 543 2.16 -11.65 6.99
N VAL A 544 1.10 -10.91 6.67
CA VAL A 544 0.51 -10.84 5.32
C VAL A 544 1.15 -9.76 4.42
N ILE A 545 1.87 -8.79 5.02
CA ILE A 545 2.52 -7.70 4.28
C ILE A 545 4.04 -7.92 4.29
N PRO A 546 4.67 -8.30 3.15
CA PRO A 546 6.13 -8.48 3.08
C PRO A 546 6.91 -7.21 3.41
N GLU A 547 8.10 -7.37 4.02
CA GLU A 547 9.02 -6.26 4.34
C GLU A 547 9.48 -5.49 3.08
N ASP A 548 9.46 -6.13 1.91
CA ASP A 548 9.84 -5.55 0.61
C ASP A 548 8.74 -4.71 -0.06
N LEU A 549 7.63 -4.41 0.64
CA LEU A 549 6.59 -3.49 0.15
C LEU A 549 6.75 -2.06 0.72
N PRO A 550 6.42 -1.02 -0.06
CA PRO A 550 6.32 0.35 0.45
C PRO A 550 5.11 0.48 1.40
N PRO A 551 4.95 1.59 2.14
CA PRO A 551 3.87 1.77 3.10
C PRO A 551 2.49 1.41 2.53
N ALA A 552 1.95 0.29 3.00
CA ALA A 552 0.75 -0.34 2.48
C ALA A 552 -0.31 -0.51 3.57
N GLU A 553 -1.57 -0.39 3.17
CA GLU A 553 -2.72 -0.78 3.98
C GLU A 553 -3.32 -2.07 3.43
N LEU A 554 -3.95 -2.86 4.29
CA LEU A 554 -4.51 -4.17 3.94
C LEU A 554 -5.96 -4.28 4.44
N THR A 555 -6.87 -4.57 3.53
CA THR A 555 -8.24 -5.01 3.81
C THR A 555 -8.39 -6.47 3.43
N LEU A 556 -8.73 -7.32 4.40
CA LEU A 556 -9.10 -8.72 4.20
C LEU A 556 -10.61 -8.87 4.42
N GLU A 557 -11.35 -9.18 3.36
CA GLU A 557 -12.77 -9.54 3.41
C GLU A 557 -12.90 -11.06 3.36
N ILE A 558 -13.55 -11.66 4.37
CA ILE A 558 -13.85 -13.10 4.40
C ILE A 558 -15.35 -13.27 4.21
N ILE A 559 -15.77 -13.77 3.06
CA ILE A 559 -17.17 -14.16 2.81
C ILE A 559 -17.40 -15.50 3.51
N LEU A 560 -18.36 -15.54 4.43
CA LEU A 560 -18.60 -16.67 5.32
C LEU A 560 -19.26 -17.87 4.58
N PRO A 561 -19.06 -19.10 5.09
CA PRO A 561 -19.80 -20.27 4.61
C PRO A 561 -21.30 -20.12 4.76
N THR A 562 -22.07 -20.79 3.89
CA THR A 562 -23.54 -20.65 3.80
C THR A 562 -24.34 -21.14 5.02
N TRP A 563 -23.67 -21.58 6.09
CA TRP A 563 -24.24 -22.02 7.37
C TRP A 563 -23.85 -21.12 8.57
N VAL A 564 -23.01 -20.09 8.36
CA VAL A 564 -22.60 -19.10 9.38
C VAL A 564 -22.93 -17.68 8.91
N ARG A 565 -23.09 -16.77 9.87
CA ARG A 565 -23.23 -15.32 9.67
C ARG A 565 -22.66 -14.56 10.86
N THR A 566 -22.52 -13.24 10.75
CA THR A 566 -22.24 -12.40 11.92
C THR A 566 -23.44 -12.34 12.88
N ILE A 567 -23.23 -11.90 14.12
CA ILE A 567 -24.35 -11.72 15.08
C ILE A 567 -25.32 -10.62 14.59
N GLU A 568 -24.84 -9.62 13.84
CA GLU A 568 -25.69 -8.59 13.21
C GLU A 568 -26.45 -9.10 11.97
N GLY A 569 -25.98 -10.19 11.35
CA GLY A 569 -26.67 -10.92 10.30
C GLY A 569 -26.01 -10.91 8.91
N ASP A 570 -24.78 -10.38 8.81
CA ASP A 570 -24.03 -10.25 7.56
C ASP A 570 -23.37 -11.56 7.10
N ASP A 571 -23.10 -11.64 5.79
CA ASP A 571 -22.47 -12.76 5.10
C ASP A 571 -20.93 -12.67 5.03
N ARG A 572 -20.32 -11.73 5.76
CA ARG A 572 -18.88 -11.42 5.66
C ARG A 572 -18.28 -10.89 6.96
N LEU A 573 -16.97 -11.08 7.10
CA LEU A 573 -16.10 -10.34 8.02
C LEU A 573 -15.20 -9.40 7.22
N THR A 574 -14.85 -8.25 7.77
CA THR A 574 -13.89 -7.31 7.16
C THR A 574 -12.85 -6.90 8.18
N LEU A 575 -11.61 -7.31 7.94
CA LEU A 575 -10.44 -7.04 8.75
C LEU A 575 -9.63 -5.94 8.05
N GLN A 576 -9.17 -4.93 8.79
CA GLN A 576 -8.42 -3.81 8.22
C GLN A 576 -7.17 -3.50 9.04
N LYS A 577 -6.07 -3.24 8.35
CA LYS A 577 -4.80 -2.77 8.91
C LYS A 577 -4.39 -1.47 8.21
N THR A 578 -4.25 -0.40 9.00
CA THR A 578 -3.95 0.96 8.52
C THR A 578 -2.54 1.39 8.91
N LEU A 579 -2.05 2.47 8.30
CA LEU A 579 -0.69 2.98 8.56
C LEU A 579 -0.58 3.67 9.93
N GLY A 580 -0.24 2.87 10.95
CA GLY A 580 0.13 3.33 12.29
C GLY A 580 -0.87 3.00 13.40
N GLU A 581 -2.04 2.47 13.07
CA GLU A 581 -3.02 1.95 14.04
C GLU A 581 -3.39 0.50 13.69
N SER A 582 -2.84 -0.45 14.45
CA SER A 582 -3.37 -1.81 14.54
C SER A 582 -4.51 -1.82 15.55
N SER A 583 -5.74 -1.88 15.05
CA SER A 583 -6.95 -2.07 15.88
C SER A 583 -7.14 -3.55 16.19
N ASP A 584 -7.44 -3.86 17.45
CA ASP A 584 -8.06 -5.13 17.84
C ASP A 584 -9.35 -5.36 17.03
N ILE A 585 -9.59 -6.60 16.59
CA ILE A 585 -10.62 -6.93 15.59
C ILE A 585 -11.74 -7.75 16.23
N ASP A 586 -12.90 -7.14 16.41
CA ASP A 586 -14.12 -7.81 16.88
C ASP A 586 -14.69 -8.77 15.81
N ILE A 587 -14.49 -10.07 16.01
CA ILE A 587 -15.20 -11.14 15.29
C ILE A 587 -16.49 -11.48 16.03
N SER A 588 -17.61 -11.58 15.31
CA SER A 588 -18.85 -12.17 15.83
C SER A 588 -19.36 -13.24 14.87
N LEU A 589 -19.75 -14.41 15.40
CA LEU A 589 -20.21 -15.56 14.62
C LEU A 589 -21.42 -16.22 15.28
N ALA A 590 -22.42 -16.54 14.46
CA ALA A 590 -23.64 -17.22 14.86
C ALA A 590 -24.20 -18.09 13.72
N GLY A 591 -25.09 -19.03 14.08
CA GLY A 591 -25.75 -19.90 13.11
C GLY A 591 -26.72 -19.15 12.20
N THR A 592 -26.91 -19.64 10.98
CA THR A 592 -27.92 -19.11 10.06
C THR A 592 -29.35 -19.32 10.55
N ASP A 593 -29.60 -20.37 11.34
CA ASP A 593 -30.90 -20.65 11.96
C ASP A 593 -30.69 -21.15 13.41
N PRO A 594 -30.41 -20.23 14.35
CA PRO A 594 -30.10 -20.55 15.74
C PRO A 594 -31.38 -20.73 16.56
N TYR A 595 -31.42 -21.81 17.32
CA TYR A 595 -32.48 -22.14 18.26
C TYR A 595 -32.80 -20.98 19.23
N ASP A 596 -34.09 -20.65 19.36
CA ASP A 596 -34.64 -19.71 20.34
C ASP A 596 -35.51 -20.45 21.36
N TRP A 597 -35.06 -20.47 22.62
CA TRP A 597 -35.74 -21.08 23.76
C TRP A 597 -37.12 -20.46 24.08
N ARG A 598 -37.51 -19.37 23.42
CA ARG A 598 -38.81 -18.68 23.59
C ARG A 598 -39.97 -19.39 22.87
N ASN A 599 -39.84 -20.67 22.55
CA ASN A 599 -40.90 -21.54 22.04
C ASN A 599 -41.81 -22.08 23.18
N GLU A 600 -42.89 -22.78 22.80
CA GLU A 600 -43.73 -23.56 23.73
C GLU A 600 -43.54 -25.05 23.43
N ILE A 601 -43.21 -25.85 24.44
CA ILE A 601 -43.10 -27.32 24.33
C ILE A 601 -44.43 -27.94 24.72
N ARG A 602 -44.88 -28.95 23.97
CA ARG A 602 -46.20 -29.59 24.13
C ARG A 602 -46.11 -31.11 24.12
N ASP A 603 -47.06 -31.76 24.78
CA ASP A 603 -47.23 -33.22 24.71
C ASP A 603 -48.06 -33.65 23.48
N ASP A 604 -48.16 -34.97 23.26
CA ASP A 604 -48.97 -35.59 22.19
C ASP A 604 -50.46 -35.17 22.23
N ASP A 605 -50.99 -34.82 23.40
CA ASP A 605 -52.35 -34.33 23.63
C ASP A 605 -52.47 -32.79 23.47
N MET A 606 -51.41 -32.12 23.03
CA MET A 606 -51.26 -30.67 22.83
C MET A 606 -51.32 -29.80 24.10
N ASN A 607 -51.19 -30.38 25.29
CA ASN A 607 -51.03 -29.61 26.54
C ASN A 607 -49.65 -28.94 26.56
N VAL A 608 -49.51 -27.79 27.24
CA VAL A 608 -48.22 -27.10 27.35
C VAL A 608 -47.42 -27.72 28.50
N ILE A 609 -46.28 -28.33 28.16
CA ILE A 609 -45.27 -28.79 29.13
C ILE A 609 -44.50 -27.57 29.63
N CYS A 610 -43.99 -26.74 28.71
CA CYS A 610 -43.19 -25.57 29.02
C CYS A 610 -43.55 -24.35 28.17
N THR A 611 -43.51 -23.18 28.81
CA THR A 611 -43.90 -21.89 28.24
C THR A 611 -42.68 -21.08 27.75
N THR A 612 -42.94 -20.10 26.90
CA THR A 612 -41.96 -19.17 26.28
C THR A 612 -41.14 -18.31 27.27
N VAL A 613 -41.36 -18.45 28.58
CA VAL A 613 -40.66 -17.71 29.65
C VAL A 613 -39.86 -18.62 30.60
N GLN A 614 -39.94 -19.94 30.44
CA GLN A 614 -39.17 -20.90 31.24
C GLN A 614 -37.86 -21.26 30.53
N ARG A 615 -36.72 -20.72 30.99
CA ARG A 615 -35.39 -21.08 30.45
C ARG A 615 -34.96 -22.51 30.79
N THR A 616 -35.34 -23.01 31.97
CA THR A 616 -35.25 -24.43 32.31
C THR A 616 -36.60 -25.09 32.10
N CYS A 617 -36.61 -26.21 31.37
CA CYS A 617 -37.78 -27.05 31.13
C CYS A 617 -37.45 -28.51 31.49
N ILE A 618 -38.09 -28.99 32.56
CA ILE A 618 -38.01 -30.37 33.02
C ILE A 618 -39.44 -30.82 33.35
N SER A 619 -39.86 -31.94 32.77
CA SER A 619 -41.10 -32.62 33.13
C SER A 619 -40.80 -33.76 34.10
N SER A 620 -41.77 -34.12 34.94
CA SER A 620 -41.67 -35.35 35.75
C SER A 620 -43.01 -36.06 35.89
N SER A 621 -42.97 -37.38 35.80
CA SER A 621 -44.08 -38.29 36.00
C SER A 621 -43.72 -39.30 37.09
N ILE A 622 -44.64 -39.60 38.01
CA ILE A 622 -44.44 -40.59 39.08
C ILE A 622 -45.74 -41.36 39.28
N GLU A 623 -45.72 -42.65 38.94
CA GLU A 623 -46.80 -43.61 39.13
C GLU A 623 -46.37 -44.64 40.19
N LEU A 624 -46.90 -44.49 41.41
CA LEU A 624 -46.75 -45.44 42.52
C LEU A 624 -48.03 -46.30 42.60
N ASP A 625 -47.95 -47.57 42.23
CA ASP A 625 -49.02 -48.54 42.41
C ASP A 625 -48.85 -49.30 43.73
N ILE A 626 -49.96 -49.63 44.38
CA ILE A 626 -50.00 -50.35 45.67
C ILE A 626 -51.03 -51.47 45.56
N SER A 627 -50.60 -52.62 45.05
CA SER A 627 -51.44 -53.78 44.75
C SER A 627 -52.14 -54.37 45.98
N ALA A 628 -51.48 -54.36 47.15
CA ALA A 628 -52.02 -54.93 48.38
C ALA A 628 -51.34 -54.43 49.66
N LEU A 629 -52.12 -54.31 50.74
CA LEU A 629 -51.63 -54.24 52.12
C LEU A 629 -52.15 -55.46 52.91
N ARG A 630 -51.27 -56.22 53.54
CA ARG A 630 -51.57 -57.43 54.30
C ARG A 630 -51.12 -57.28 55.75
N ILE A 631 -52.03 -57.50 56.70
CA ILE A 631 -51.71 -57.57 58.13
C ILE A 631 -51.88 -59.04 58.56
N ASN A 632 -50.77 -59.71 58.79
CA ASN A 632 -50.69 -61.15 59.06
C ASN A 632 -50.58 -61.39 60.58
N GLU A 633 -51.71 -61.24 61.29
CA GLU A 633 -51.81 -61.33 62.76
C GLU A 633 -51.06 -62.54 63.38
N TRP A 634 -51.12 -63.70 62.72
CA TRP A 634 -50.58 -64.97 63.23
C TRP A 634 -49.08 -65.18 62.96
N SER A 635 -48.50 -64.44 62.01
CA SER A 635 -47.06 -64.40 61.73
C SER A 635 -46.45 -63.07 62.12
N GLN A 636 -47.17 -62.27 62.92
CA GLN A 636 -46.73 -61.00 63.52
C GLN A 636 -46.10 -60.02 62.51
N SER A 637 -46.63 -59.99 61.28
CA SER A 637 -46.01 -59.27 60.16
C SER A 637 -47.00 -58.43 59.36
N VAL A 638 -46.49 -57.33 58.82
CA VAL A 638 -47.20 -56.47 57.86
C VAL A 638 -46.43 -56.53 56.54
N SER A 639 -47.14 -56.70 55.42
CA SER A 639 -46.53 -56.62 54.09
C SER A 639 -47.32 -55.75 53.12
N LEU A 640 -46.58 -55.09 52.23
CA LEU A 640 -47.07 -54.16 51.21
C LEU A 640 -46.55 -54.61 49.85
N ASP A 641 -47.45 -54.95 48.94
CA ASP A 641 -47.12 -55.10 47.52
C ASP A 641 -47.19 -53.72 46.88
N PHE A 642 -46.09 -53.27 46.26
CA PHE A 642 -46.05 -52.00 45.52
C PHE A 642 -45.15 -52.09 44.29
N ALA A 643 -45.36 -51.18 43.35
CA ALA A 643 -44.51 -50.96 42.17
C ALA A 643 -44.34 -49.45 41.95
N LEU A 644 -43.26 -49.04 41.29
CA LEU A 644 -43.01 -47.63 40.96
C LEU A 644 -42.53 -47.50 39.52
N ASP A 645 -43.12 -46.58 38.77
CA ASP A 645 -42.55 -46.00 37.55
C ASP A 645 -42.37 -44.50 37.79
N ALA A 646 -41.15 -44.00 37.63
CA ALA A 646 -40.86 -42.58 37.68
C ALA A 646 -40.02 -42.16 36.46
N GLU A 647 -40.38 -41.05 35.84
CA GLU A 647 -39.69 -40.47 34.69
C GLU A 647 -39.41 -38.98 34.93
N VAL A 648 -38.22 -38.52 34.54
CA VAL A 648 -37.83 -37.12 34.49
C VAL A 648 -37.29 -36.82 33.10
N SER A 649 -38.01 -35.97 32.36
CA SER A 649 -37.71 -35.65 30.95
C SER A 649 -37.17 -34.21 30.87
N ILE A 650 -35.88 -34.07 30.53
CA ILE A 650 -35.17 -32.79 30.46
C ILE A 650 -35.15 -32.29 29.02
N TYR A 651 -35.79 -31.16 28.75
CA TYR A 651 -35.87 -30.55 27.42
C TYR A 651 -34.84 -29.43 27.24
N ARG A 652 -34.72 -28.53 28.22
CA ARG A 652 -33.71 -27.45 28.22
C ARG A 652 -33.31 -27.01 29.63
N VAL A 653 -32.11 -26.45 29.79
CA VAL A 653 -31.56 -26.00 31.06
C VAL A 653 -31.02 -24.58 30.95
N ILE A 654 -31.32 -23.70 31.92
CA ILE A 654 -30.74 -22.36 31.99
C ILE A 654 -29.20 -22.43 32.14
N VAL A 655 -28.49 -21.53 31.46
CA VAL A 655 -27.04 -21.44 31.57
C VAL A 655 -26.66 -20.17 32.33
N PRO A 656 -26.05 -20.27 33.53
CA PRO A 656 -25.59 -19.09 34.27
C PRO A 656 -24.26 -18.59 33.67
N LEU A 657 -24.35 -17.81 32.57
CA LEU A 657 -23.18 -17.23 31.89
C LEU A 657 -22.26 -16.42 32.83
N GLU A 658 -22.80 -15.84 33.91
CA GLU A 658 -22.05 -15.11 34.95
C GLU A 658 -21.11 -16.01 35.78
N GLU A 659 -21.33 -17.32 35.79
CA GLU A 659 -20.52 -18.33 36.50
C GLU A 659 -19.43 -18.94 35.58
N ILE A 660 -19.53 -18.73 34.26
CA ILE A 660 -18.53 -19.15 33.27
C ILE A 660 -17.40 -18.12 33.23
N ASN A 661 -16.13 -18.57 33.32
CA ASN A 661 -14.98 -17.66 33.31
C ASN A 661 -14.69 -17.09 31.90
N GLN A 662 -15.44 -16.08 31.47
CA GLN A 662 -15.23 -15.35 30.21
C GLN A 662 -14.06 -14.33 30.28
N SER A 663 -12.95 -14.66 30.93
CA SER A 663 -11.84 -13.72 31.19
C SER A 663 -10.82 -13.62 30.05
N GLY A 664 -11.17 -14.03 28.83
CA GLY A 664 -10.31 -14.02 27.65
C GLY A 664 -10.77 -13.03 26.58
N SER A 665 -10.16 -13.07 25.40
CA SER A 665 -10.62 -12.38 24.19
C SER A 665 -11.95 -12.94 23.67
N THR A 666 -12.13 -14.26 23.77
CA THR A 666 -13.35 -14.97 23.35
C THR A 666 -14.41 -14.98 24.45
N LYS A 667 -15.65 -14.61 24.10
CA LYS A 667 -16.88 -14.77 24.88
C LYS A 667 -17.83 -15.73 24.15
N VAL A 668 -18.70 -16.41 24.90
CA VAL A 668 -19.70 -17.33 24.37
C VAL A 668 -21.07 -16.98 24.94
N ASN A 669 -22.03 -16.68 24.06
CA ASN A 669 -23.34 -16.14 24.41
C ASN A 669 -24.46 -17.14 24.06
N PHE A 670 -25.12 -17.68 25.09
CA PHE A 670 -26.29 -18.57 25.00
C PHE A 670 -27.10 -18.53 26.32
N GLU A 671 -28.43 -18.41 26.27
CA GLU A 671 -29.28 -18.22 27.47
C GLU A 671 -29.79 -19.51 28.11
N ALA A 672 -30.01 -20.55 27.31
CA ALA A 672 -30.51 -21.85 27.73
C ALA A 672 -30.00 -22.92 26.77
N ALA A 673 -29.51 -24.03 27.31
CA ALA A 673 -29.02 -25.17 26.55
C ALA A 673 -30.19 -26.11 26.21
N PRO A 674 -30.48 -26.39 24.92
CA PRO A 674 -31.42 -27.44 24.53
C PRO A 674 -30.84 -28.85 24.78
N SER A 675 -31.71 -29.86 24.82
CA SER A 675 -31.31 -31.27 24.92
C SER A 675 -30.34 -31.70 23.81
N ASP A 676 -30.54 -31.22 22.57
CA ASP A 676 -29.60 -31.49 21.47
C ASP A 676 -28.20 -30.91 21.69
N LEU A 677 -28.02 -29.80 22.43
CA LEU A 677 -26.69 -29.29 22.75
C LEU A 677 -25.93 -30.27 23.65
N VAL A 678 -26.62 -30.94 24.58
CA VAL A 678 -26.02 -32.02 25.38
C VAL A 678 -25.67 -33.21 24.50
N ARG A 679 -26.52 -33.59 23.53
CA ARG A 679 -26.22 -34.66 22.56
C ARG A 679 -25.02 -34.34 21.67
N ILE A 680 -24.89 -33.11 21.17
CA ILE A 680 -23.72 -32.63 20.41
C ILE A 680 -22.46 -32.76 21.28
N GLY A 681 -22.51 -32.29 22.53
CA GLY A 681 -21.38 -32.40 23.47
C GLY A 681 -20.96 -33.84 23.74
N LEU A 682 -21.92 -34.75 23.92
CA LEU A 682 -21.68 -36.17 24.15
C LEU A 682 -21.12 -36.89 22.91
N ASP A 683 -21.57 -36.54 21.70
CA ASP A 683 -21.06 -37.11 20.45
C ASP A 683 -19.60 -36.66 20.20
N ILE A 684 -19.30 -35.37 20.34
CA ILE A 684 -17.92 -34.83 20.28
C ILE A 684 -17.05 -35.53 21.33
N ALA A 685 -17.52 -35.64 22.58
CA ALA A 685 -16.76 -36.28 23.65
C ALA A 685 -16.55 -37.79 23.43
N SER A 686 -17.48 -38.49 22.76
CA SER A 686 -17.33 -39.89 22.38
C SER A 686 -16.22 -40.14 21.35
N ARG A 687 -15.82 -39.10 20.61
CA ARG A 687 -14.73 -39.14 19.61
C ARG A 687 -13.35 -38.83 20.18
N LEU A 688 -13.27 -38.39 21.44
CA LEU A 688 -11.99 -38.17 22.13
C LEU A 688 -11.26 -39.48 22.39
N ALA A 689 -9.93 -39.46 22.26
CA ALA A 689 -9.10 -40.62 22.61
C ALA A 689 -9.11 -40.93 24.12
N GLU A 690 -9.30 -39.91 24.95
CA GLU A 690 -9.50 -39.99 26.40
C GLU A 690 -10.68 -39.06 26.76
N PRO A 691 -11.93 -39.57 26.77
CA PRO A 691 -13.10 -38.78 27.16
C PRO A 691 -13.01 -38.29 28.61
N LYS A 692 -13.64 -37.15 28.90
CA LYS A 692 -13.60 -36.56 30.25
C LYS A 692 -14.34 -37.46 31.26
N THR A 693 -13.60 -37.99 32.24
CA THR A 693 -14.18 -38.59 33.45
C THR A 693 -14.42 -37.56 34.54
N PHE A 694 -15.47 -37.81 35.32
CA PHE A 694 -15.74 -37.21 36.61
C PHE A 694 -15.68 -38.32 37.65
N ASP A 695 -14.70 -38.26 38.53
CA ASP A 695 -14.46 -39.23 39.60
C ASP A 695 -14.87 -38.59 40.95
N ASP A 696 -15.29 -39.40 41.93
CA ASP A 696 -15.81 -38.95 43.23
C ASP A 696 -17.02 -37.99 43.08
N VAL A 697 -18.07 -38.49 42.42
CA VAL A 697 -19.30 -37.74 42.10
C VAL A 697 -20.28 -37.71 43.29
N GLY A 698 -19.81 -38.05 44.50
CA GLY A 698 -20.58 -38.15 45.73
C GLY A 698 -20.99 -39.58 46.09
N ASN A 699 -21.58 -39.71 47.29
CA ASN A 699 -21.97 -40.98 47.91
C ASN A 699 -23.38 -40.82 48.52
N ILE A 700 -24.17 -41.89 48.56
CA ILE A 700 -25.52 -41.89 49.15
C ILE A 700 -25.50 -41.98 50.69
N CYS A 701 -24.38 -42.40 51.29
CA CYS A 701 -24.22 -42.53 52.74
C CYS A 701 -23.84 -41.21 53.43
N ASP A 702 -24.36 -40.99 54.64
CA ASP A 702 -23.84 -39.99 55.59
C ASP A 702 -22.52 -40.48 56.25
N ASP A 703 -21.67 -39.55 56.70
CA ASP A 703 -20.39 -39.80 57.41
C ASP A 703 -20.46 -40.78 58.61
N ASP A 704 -21.65 -40.97 59.21
CA ASP A 704 -21.88 -41.81 60.39
C ASP A 704 -22.29 -43.27 60.04
N GLN A 705 -22.36 -43.66 58.76
CA GLN A 705 -22.86 -44.97 58.30
C GLN A 705 -21.74 -45.92 57.80
N ASP A 706 -21.69 -47.15 58.32
CA ASP A 706 -20.63 -48.16 58.10
C ASP A 706 -21.16 -49.36 57.28
N TYR A 707 -21.78 -49.08 56.12
CA TYR A 707 -22.27 -50.08 55.16
C TYR A 707 -21.27 -50.31 54.02
N SER A 708 -21.23 -51.52 53.44
CA SER A 708 -20.23 -51.86 52.41
C SER A 708 -20.44 -51.10 51.08
N VAL A 709 -21.68 -50.75 50.77
CA VAL A 709 -22.03 -49.83 49.68
C VAL A 709 -21.35 -48.45 49.82
N CYS A 710 -21.06 -48.00 51.04
CA CYS A 710 -20.42 -46.70 51.28
C CYS A 710 -18.93 -46.67 50.88
N GLU A 711 -18.31 -47.82 50.59
CA GLU A 711 -16.97 -47.90 49.99
C GLU A 711 -16.99 -47.90 48.44
N ARG A 712 -18.16 -47.77 47.77
CA ARG A 712 -18.27 -47.67 46.31
C ARG A 712 -18.12 -46.21 45.85
N ASP A 713 -16.96 -45.85 45.30
CA ASP A 713 -16.78 -44.57 44.59
C ASP A 713 -17.66 -44.52 43.32
N LEU A 714 -18.46 -43.45 43.15
CA LEU A 714 -19.16 -43.17 41.89
C LEU A 714 -18.28 -42.36 40.94
N SER A 715 -18.19 -42.78 39.68
CA SER A 715 -17.62 -42.01 38.58
C SER A 715 -18.40 -42.17 37.29
N PHE A 716 -18.26 -41.24 36.35
CA PHE A 716 -18.80 -41.37 35.00
C PHE A 716 -17.88 -40.78 33.94
N ALA A 717 -17.91 -41.36 32.74
CA ALA A 717 -17.36 -40.73 31.54
C ALA A 717 -18.45 -39.92 30.83
N PHE A 718 -18.13 -38.70 30.39
CA PHE A 718 -19.05 -37.85 29.64
C PHE A 718 -19.20 -38.35 28.19
N THR A 719 -19.86 -39.49 28.01
CA THR A 719 -20.22 -40.11 26.74
C THR A 719 -21.62 -40.75 26.87
N PRO A 720 -22.31 -41.09 25.76
CA PRO A 720 -23.63 -41.74 25.84
C PRO A 720 -23.61 -43.08 26.59
N GLU A 721 -22.53 -43.86 26.41
CA GLU A 721 -22.33 -45.12 27.13
C GLU A 721 -21.99 -44.86 28.61
N GLY A 722 -21.08 -43.93 28.92
CA GLY A 722 -20.67 -43.64 30.30
C GLY A 722 -21.79 -43.06 31.18
N LEU A 723 -22.71 -42.26 30.61
CA LEU A 723 -23.92 -41.83 31.32
C LEU A 723 -24.96 -42.95 31.47
N THR A 724 -24.98 -43.93 30.56
CA THR A 724 -25.85 -45.11 30.66
C THR A 724 -25.36 -46.05 31.77
N ASP A 725 -24.06 -46.32 31.83
CA ASP A 725 -23.45 -47.13 32.88
C ASP A 725 -23.61 -46.45 34.26
N PHE A 726 -23.29 -45.15 34.38
CA PHE A 726 -23.50 -44.36 35.61
C PHE A 726 -24.95 -44.35 36.10
N SER A 727 -25.92 -44.26 35.18
CA SER A 727 -27.33 -44.43 35.51
C SER A 727 -27.57 -45.78 36.19
N VAL A 728 -27.05 -46.88 35.64
CA VAL A 728 -27.20 -48.25 36.20
C VAL A 728 -26.46 -48.40 37.54
N ASP A 729 -25.22 -47.91 37.66
CA ASP A 729 -24.44 -47.98 38.91
C ASP A 729 -25.14 -47.27 40.08
N ILE A 730 -25.83 -46.16 39.83
CA ILE A 730 -26.68 -45.50 40.84
C ILE A 730 -27.88 -46.38 41.22
N GLY A 731 -28.52 -47.06 40.27
CA GLY A 731 -29.62 -47.99 40.54
C GLY A 731 -29.19 -49.18 41.42
N GLU A 732 -28.00 -49.75 41.14
CA GLU A 732 -27.39 -50.76 41.99
C GLU A 732 -27.05 -50.20 43.38
N MET A 733 -26.37 -49.06 43.46
CA MET A 733 -25.97 -48.44 44.73
C MET A 733 -27.17 -48.18 45.66
N ILE A 734 -28.27 -47.63 45.16
CA ILE A 734 -29.46 -47.41 46.00
C ILE A 734 -30.09 -48.76 46.41
N THR A 735 -30.06 -49.76 45.53
CA THR A 735 -30.57 -51.11 45.86
C THR A 735 -29.76 -51.75 46.98
N ASP A 736 -28.42 -51.76 46.87
CA ASP A 736 -27.50 -52.26 47.89
C ASP A 736 -27.69 -51.52 49.22
N PHE A 737 -27.78 -50.18 49.20
CA PHE A 737 -28.03 -49.35 50.39
C PHE A 737 -29.33 -49.72 51.10
N ILE A 738 -30.42 -49.90 50.35
CA ILE A 738 -31.73 -50.27 50.91
C ILE A 738 -31.70 -51.70 51.48
N HIS A 739 -30.93 -52.62 50.89
CA HIS A 739 -30.73 -53.96 51.44
C HIS A 739 -29.87 -53.96 52.72
N GLU A 740 -28.75 -53.22 52.76
CA GLU A 740 -27.90 -53.12 53.97
C GLU A 740 -28.62 -52.40 55.12
N SER A 741 -29.24 -51.24 54.84
CA SER A 741 -30.01 -50.50 55.85
C SER A 741 -31.22 -51.30 56.37
N GLY A 742 -31.91 -52.04 55.48
CA GLY A 742 -32.99 -52.96 55.85
C GLY A 742 -32.52 -54.15 56.69
N ALA A 743 -31.30 -54.64 56.46
CA ALA A 743 -30.70 -55.70 57.26
C ALA A 743 -30.22 -55.21 58.65
N ASP A 744 -29.92 -53.92 58.79
CA ASP A 744 -29.50 -53.34 60.07
C ASP A 744 -30.65 -52.94 61.00
N LEU A 745 -31.81 -52.51 60.47
CA LEU A 745 -32.96 -52.06 61.28
C LEU A 745 -33.34 -52.95 62.49
N PRO A 746 -33.29 -54.30 62.43
CA PRO A 746 -33.56 -55.16 63.59
C PRO A 746 -32.49 -55.13 64.70
N ASN A 747 -31.30 -54.58 64.43
CA ASN A 747 -30.17 -54.52 65.37
C ASN A 747 -30.14 -53.21 66.19
N GLN A 748 -30.93 -52.21 65.81
CA GLN A 748 -30.90 -50.87 66.41
C GLN A 748 -31.59 -50.84 67.79
N ASP A 749 -31.05 -50.03 68.71
CA ASP A 749 -31.60 -49.89 70.07
C ASP A 749 -33.08 -49.43 70.04
N ASP A 750 -33.92 -50.07 70.86
CA ASP A 750 -35.38 -49.90 70.93
C ASP A 750 -36.15 -50.18 69.60
N SER A 751 -35.54 -50.84 68.60
CA SER A 751 -36.22 -51.31 67.39
C SER A 751 -37.23 -52.43 67.69
N PRO A 752 -38.52 -52.31 67.31
CA PRO A 752 -39.52 -53.37 67.48
C PRO A 752 -39.67 -54.27 66.22
N PHE A 753 -38.68 -54.27 65.31
CA PHE A 753 -38.63 -55.17 64.15
C PHE A 753 -37.81 -56.42 64.46
N GLY A 754 -38.35 -57.60 64.15
CA GLY A 754 -37.64 -58.88 64.27
C GLY A 754 -36.91 -59.29 62.98
N GLN A 755 -37.50 -58.99 61.82
CA GLN A 755 -36.88 -59.20 60.51
C GLN A 755 -37.51 -58.28 59.45
N VAL A 756 -36.68 -57.74 58.56
CA VAL A 756 -37.09 -57.10 57.30
C VAL A 756 -36.88 -58.08 56.15
N ASP A 757 -37.83 -58.17 55.23
CA ASP A 757 -37.70 -58.88 53.96
C ASP A 757 -37.88 -57.90 52.79
N LEU A 758 -36.78 -57.70 52.08
CA LEU A 758 -36.63 -56.87 50.88
C LEU A 758 -36.08 -57.70 49.71
N SER A 759 -36.14 -59.04 49.79
CA SER A 759 -35.42 -59.95 48.88
C SER A 759 -35.87 -59.93 47.41
N GLY A 760 -36.97 -59.25 47.09
CA GLY A 760 -37.39 -58.94 45.72
C GLY A 760 -37.12 -57.51 45.25
N PHE A 761 -36.69 -56.61 46.14
CA PHE A 761 -36.50 -55.18 45.85
C PHE A 761 -35.27 -54.95 44.95
N GLU A 762 -35.46 -54.21 43.86
CA GLU A 762 -34.46 -53.95 42.82
C GLU A 762 -34.83 -52.64 42.10
N ILE A 763 -33.97 -51.61 42.15
CA ILE A 763 -34.19 -50.34 41.45
C ILE A 763 -33.58 -50.42 40.05
N LYS A 764 -34.39 -50.18 39.02
CA LYS A 764 -33.97 -50.18 37.61
C LYS A 764 -33.99 -48.78 37.06
N THR A 765 -32.82 -48.16 37.06
CA THR A 765 -32.52 -46.90 36.40
C THR A 765 -32.23 -47.13 34.93
N LYS A 766 -32.66 -46.20 34.07
CA LYS A 766 -32.28 -46.15 32.66
C LYS A 766 -32.39 -44.73 32.14
N ILE A 767 -31.39 -44.30 31.38
CA ILE A 767 -31.40 -43.04 30.63
C ILE A 767 -31.69 -43.29 29.14
N ASP A 768 -32.47 -42.41 28.53
CA ASP A 768 -32.92 -42.43 27.13
C ASP A 768 -32.69 -41.06 26.48
N GLY A 769 -32.69 -41.01 25.14
CA GLY A 769 -32.54 -39.76 24.39
C GLY A 769 -31.09 -39.21 24.36
N LEU A 770 -30.08 -40.03 24.67
CA LEU A 770 -28.66 -39.63 24.61
C LEU A 770 -28.03 -39.71 23.20
N THR A 771 -28.73 -40.27 22.22
CA THR A 771 -28.22 -40.46 20.84
C THR A 771 -29.31 -40.20 19.82
N GLY A 772 -28.89 -39.76 18.62
CA GLY A 772 -29.78 -39.22 17.60
C GLY A 772 -29.88 -37.70 17.70
N LEU A 773 -29.25 -37.00 16.76
CA LEU A 773 -29.54 -35.60 16.47
C LEU A 773 -30.51 -35.57 15.29
N ASP A 774 -31.58 -34.79 15.38
CA ASP A 774 -32.45 -34.55 14.21
C ASP A 774 -31.89 -33.43 13.32
N GLN A 775 -32.53 -33.16 12.18
CA GLN A 775 -32.08 -32.16 11.22
C GLN A 775 -32.20 -30.71 11.70
N ASN A 776 -33.03 -30.47 12.73
CA ASN A 776 -33.15 -29.19 13.42
C ASN A 776 -32.64 -29.38 14.86
N ILE A 777 -31.71 -28.55 15.31
CA ILE A 777 -31.19 -28.59 16.67
C ILE A 777 -32.17 -27.84 17.60
N GLY A 778 -32.66 -28.49 18.65
CA GLY A 778 -33.61 -27.87 19.56
C GLY A 778 -33.96 -28.74 20.78
N ASP A 779 -35.14 -28.45 21.36
CA ASP A 779 -35.63 -29.05 22.59
C ASP A 779 -37.00 -29.75 22.41
N GLU A 780 -37.27 -30.30 21.21
CA GLU A 780 -38.49 -31.09 20.97
C GLU A 780 -38.37 -32.50 21.61
N ASP A 781 -37.24 -33.18 21.39
CA ASP A 781 -36.95 -34.50 21.99
C ASP A 781 -36.15 -34.35 23.31
N PRO A 782 -36.66 -34.80 24.48
CA PRO A 782 -35.95 -34.69 25.76
C PRO A 782 -34.81 -35.70 25.92
N ILE A 783 -33.98 -35.48 26.94
CA ILE A 783 -33.19 -36.53 27.60
C ILE A 783 -34.02 -37.04 28.78
N THR A 784 -34.36 -38.33 28.78
CA THR A 784 -35.25 -38.92 29.80
C THR A 784 -34.43 -39.79 30.75
N LEU A 785 -34.53 -39.52 32.05
CA LEU A 785 -34.13 -40.45 33.11
C LEU A 785 -35.35 -41.18 33.64
N SER A 786 -35.33 -42.50 33.64
CA SER A 786 -36.39 -43.36 34.17
C SER A 786 -35.89 -44.21 35.34
N VAL A 787 -36.74 -44.40 36.34
CA VAL A 787 -36.48 -45.15 37.58
C VAL A 787 -37.67 -46.05 37.86
N LYS A 788 -37.46 -47.37 37.79
CA LYS A 788 -38.51 -48.38 37.89
C LYS A 788 -38.24 -49.36 39.02
N ILE A 789 -39.21 -49.54 39.92
CA ILE A 789 -39.25 -50.63 40.90
C ILE A 789 -40.31 -51.62 40.43
N PRO A 790 -39.98 -52.91 40.20
CA PRO A 790 -40.97 -53.91 39.83
C PRO A 790 -41.98 -54.15 40.96
N GLU A 791 -43.06 -54.90 40.69
CA GLU A 791 -44.01 -55.28 41.74
C GLU A 791 -43.33 -56.19 42.78
N VAL A 792 -43.20 -55.70 44.02
CA VAL A 792 -42.44 -56.34 45.11
C VAL A 792 -43.21 -56.32 46.43
N GLU A 793 -43.15 -57.42 47.18
CA GLU A 793 -43.70 -57.51 48.54
C GLU A 793 -42.63 -57.05 49.56
N PHE A 794 -42.79 -55.82 50.08
CA PHE A 794 -42.02 -55.34 51.23
C PHE A 794 -42.66 -55.84 52.52
N LYS A 795 -41.94 -56.64 53.32
CA LYS A 795 -42.49 -57.31 54.51
C LYS A 795 -41.67 -57.03 55.76
N LEU A 796 -42.36 -56.63 56.82
CA LEU A 796 -41.80 -56.34 58.15
C LEU A 796 -42.39 -57.30 59.18
N GLU A 797 -41.53 -58.00 59.93
CA GLU A 797 -41.91 -58.81 61.10
C GLU A 797 -41.67 -58.03 62.40
N LEU A 798 -42.60 -58.12 63.35
CA LEU A 798 -42.63 -57.32 64.59
C LEU A 798 -42.24 -58.18 65.81
N ASP A 799 -41.26 -57.75 66.61
CA ASP A 799 -40.78 -58.48 67.80
C ASP A 799 -41.65 -58.21 69.06
N GLY A 800 -42.98 -58.14 68.87
CA GLY A 800 -43.93 -57.67 69.89
C GLY A 800 -44.99 -58.69 70.29
N ASP A 801 -45.38 -58.73 71.57
CA ASP A 801 -46.50 -59.55 72.04
C ASP A 801 -47.86 -58.95 71.63
N ILE A 802 -48.34 -59.36 70.44
CA ILE A 802 -49.66 -59.00 69.88
C ILE A 802 -50.82 -59.47 70.78
N GLY A 803 -50.57 -60.28 71.83
CA GLY A 803 -51.57 -60.62 72.85
C GLY A 803 -52.27 -59.41 73.48
N GLN A 804 -51.62 -58.24 73.56
CA GLN A 804 -52.24 -57.02 74.09
C GLN A 804 -53.30 -56.40 73.15
N LEU A 805 -53.19 -56.61 71.83
CA LEU A 805 -54.23 -56.15 70.88
C LEU A 805 -55.57 -56.86 71.11
N ILE A 806 -55.54 -58.10 71.56
CA ILE A 806 -56.75 -58.92 71.81
C ILE A 806 -57.56 -58.37 72.99
N GLU A 807 -56.93 -57.62 73.91
CA GLU A 807 -57.61 -56.92 75.01
C GLU A 807 -58.16 -55.53 74.61
N GLY A 808 -57.88 -55.07 73.38
CA GLY A 808 -58.49 -53.89 72.78
C GLY A 808 -57.77 -52.56 73.03
N ASP A 809 -56.51 -52.58 73.47
CA ASP A 809 -55.67 -51.37 73.45
C ASP A 809 -55.07 -51.20 72.04
N THR A 810 -55.51 -50.16 71.34
CA THR A 810 -55.03 -49.81 69.99
C THR A 810 -54.10 -48.60 69.99
N SER A 811 -53.55 -48.20 71.15
CA SER A 811 -52.65 -47.04 71.26
C SER A 811 -51.20 -47.31 70.84
N SER A 812 -50.83 -48.58 70.67
CA SER A 812 -49.46 -49.01 70.30
C SER A 812 -49.29 -49.40 68.83
N LEU A 813 -50.38 -49.70 68.09
CA LEU A 813 -50.30 -50.05 66.67
C LEU A 813 -50.55 -48.81 65.78
N GLU A 814 -49.66 -47.83 65.89
CA GLU A 814 -49.67 -46.70 64.96
C GLU A 814 -49.20 -47.15 63.56
N LEU A 815 -50.06 -46.98 62.55
CA LEU A 815 -49.67 -47.10 61.13
C LEU A 815 -48.49 -46.19 60.77
N ASN A 816 -48.28 -45.12 61.56
CA ASN A 816 -47.10 -44.26 61.53
C ASN A 816 -45.79 -45.07 61.56
N PHE A 817 -45.71 -46.19 62.29
CA PHE A 817 -44.46 -46.95 62.41
C PHE A 817 -44.11 -47.69 61.11
N PHE A 818 -45.07 -48.39 60.49
CA PHE A 818 -44.87 -48.99 59.15
C PHE A 818 -44.58 -47.90 58.11
N ALA A 819 -45.32 -46.79 58.15
CA ALA A 819 -45.11 -45.66 57.25
C ALA A 819 -43.74 -44.99 57.46
N ASN A 820 -43.24 -44.91 58.69
CA ASN A 820 -41.92 -44.37 59.01
C ASN A 820 -40.80 -45.30 58.54
N ALA A 821 -40.98 -46.63 58.60
CA ALA A 821 -39.99 -47.58 58.10
C ALA A 821 -39.98 -47.66 56.57
N PHE A 822 -41.15 -47.69 55.92
CA PHE A 822 -41.24 -47.54 54.46
C PHE A 822 -40.67 -46.19 53.99
N ARG A 823 -40.93 -45.11 54.74
CA ARG A 823 -40.33 -43.80 54.47
C ARG A 823 -38.82 -43.79 54.72
N GLY A 824 -38.34 -44.43 55.79
CA GLY A 824 -36.92 -44.46 56.15
C GLY A 824 -36.07 -45.31 55.21
N LEU A 825 -36.60 -46.45 54.74
CA LEU A 825 -35.89 -47.38 53.85
C LEU A 825 -36.10 -47.12 52.37
N ILE A 826 -37.31 -46.73 51.94
CA ILE A 826 -37.62 -46.61 50.51
C ILE A 826 -37.63 -45.15 50.10
N VAL A 827 -38.47 -44.33 50.74
CA VAL A 827 -38.68 -42.94 50.29
C VAL A 827 -37.46 -42.05 50.56
N ASN A 828 -36.86 -42.13 51.74
CA ASN A 828 -35.74 -41.27 52.12
C ASN A 828 -34.49 -41.56 51.26
N PRO A 829 -34.03 -42.82 51.04
CA PRO A 829 -32.87 -43.05 50.18
C PRO A 829 -33.15 -42.72 48.72
N MET A 830 -34.40 -42.85 48.25
CA MET A 830 -34.79 -42.33 46.93
C MET A 830 -34.80 -40.80 46.85
N VAL A 831 -35.10 -40.09 47.95
CA VAL A 831 -34.94 -38.63 48.03
C VAL A 831 -33.45 -38.27 48.06
N SER A 832 -32.63 -38.91 48.90
CA SER A 832 -31.17 -38.73 48.91
C SER A 832 -30.55 -39.03 47.54
N ALA A 833 -31.04 -40.04 46.83
CA ALA A 833 -30.62 -40.35 45.46
C ALA A 833 -31.06 -39.28 44.44
N ALA A 834 -32.28 -38.75 44.56
CA ALA A 834 -32.75 -37.66 43.71
C ALA A 834 -32.01 -36.33 44.00
N GLU A 835 -31.62 -36.10 45.26
CA GLU A 835 -30.77 -34.98 45.66
C GLU A 835 -29.32 -35.19 45.21
N LEU A 836 -28.77 -36.40 45.27
CA LEU A 836 -27.46 -36.76 44.74
C LEU A 836 -27.41 -36.63 43.21
N LEU A 837 -28.41 -37.14 42.50
CA LEU A 837 -28.58 -36.94 41.05
C LEU A 837 -28.71 -35.46 40.70
N GLY A 838 -29.56 -34.71 41.41
CA GLY A 838 -29.75 -33.27 41.18
C GLY A 838 -28.50 -32.43 41.46
N THR A 839 -27.76 -32.76 42.53
CA THR A 839 -26.50 -32.07 42.86
C THR A 839 -25.37 -32.49 41.93
N SER A 840 -25.21 -33.78 41.64
CA SER A 840 -24.31 -34.32 40.62
C SER A 840 -24.49 -33.63 39.26
N LEU A 841 -25.71 -33.62 38.72
CA LEU A 841 -26.02 -32.97 37.45
C LEU A 841 -25.79 -31.45 37.51
N SER A 842 -26.09 -30.78 38.64
CA SER A 842 -25.78 -29.35 38.77
C SER A 842 -24.27 -29.06 38.82
N ASN A 843 -23.49 -29.87 39.56
CA ASN A 843 -22.06 -29.68 39.73
C ASN A 843 -21.26 -30.09 38.48
N GLY A 844 -21.74 -31.11 37.74
CA GLY A 844 -21.11 -31.61 36.53
C GLY A 844 -21.48 -30.85 35.25
N ILE A 845 -22.60 -30.12 35.22
CA ILE A 845 -23.05 -29.38 34.03
C ILE A 845 -22.73 -27.87 34.13
N VAL A 846 -23.16 -27.15 35.18
CA VAL A 846 -22.66 -25.78 35.48
C VAL A 846 -22.72 -25.47 36.99
N SER A 847 -21.56 -25.31 37.63
CA SER A 847 -21.47 -25.14 39.08
C SER A 847 -21.68 -23.70 39.56
N GLY A 848 -22.76 -23.44 40.30
CA GLY A 848 -22.85 -22.24 41.15
C GLY A 848 -24.20 -21.95 41.81
N SER A 849 -25.33 -22.09 41.10
CA SER A 849 -26.65 -21.61 41.60
C SER A 849 -27.85 -22.57 41.58
N GLY A 850 -27.68 -23.82 41.15
CA GLY A 850 -28.51 -24.98 41.56
C GLY A 850 -29.93 -25.14 40.95
N ILE A 851 -30.36 -26.40 40.84
CA ILE A 851 -31.73 -26.75 40.42
C ILE A 851 -32.70 -26.45 41.58
N THR A 852 -33.47 -25.36 41.47
CA THR A 852 -34.60 -25.12 42.37
C THR A 852 -35.83 -25.86 41.88
N TYR A 853 -36.20 -26.94 42.58
CA TYR A 853 -37.56 -27.47 42.54
C TYR A 853 -38.58 -26.34 42.84
N PRO A 854 -39.78 -26.35 42.23
CA PRO A 854 -40.76 -25.28 42.40
C PRO A 854 -41.12 -25.05 43.88
N SER A 855 -41.28 -23.77 44.27
CA SER A 855 -41.43 -23.38 45.68
C SER A 855 -42.55 -24.15 46.40
N PRO A 856 -42.35 -24.55 47.68
CA PRO A 856 -43.41 -25.07 48.55
C PRO A 856 -44.61 -24.13 48.76
N ASP A 857 -44.56 -22.89 48.24
CA ASP A 857 -45.69 -21.97 48.18
C ASP A 857 -46.71 -22.29 47.07
N GLY A 858 -46.42 -23.25 46.18
CA GLY A 858 -47.43 -23.88 45.34
C GLY A 858 -48.49 -24.59 46.20
N GLU A 859 -49.76 -24.61 45.76
CA GLU A 859 -50.85 -25.18 46.57
C GLU A 859 -50.52 -26.61 47.02
N THR A 860 -50.65 -26.86 48.33
CA THR A 860 -50.27 -28.12 48.97
C THR A 860 -50.81 -29.33 48.20
N THR A 861 -49.91 -30.14 47.64
CA THR A 861 -50.25 -31.35 46.90
C THR A 861 -50.99 -32.33 47.82
N SER A 862 -52.31 -32.32 47.74
CA SER A 862 -53.16 -33.14 48.59
C SER A 862 -53.11 -34.59 48.11
N PHE A 863 -52.27 -35.42 48.75
CA PHE A 863 -52.25 -36.87 48.57
C PHE A 863 -53.62 -37.48 48.91
N SER A 864 -54.51 -37.56 47.91
CA SER A 864 -55.83 -38.16 48.06
C SER A 864 -55.73 -39.66 47.83
N PHE A 865 -55.57 -40.42 48.91
CA PHE A 865 -55.76 -41.87 48.89
C PHE A 865 -57.24 -42.20 48.55
N SER A 866 -57.51 -42.43 47.27
CA SER A 866 -58.69 -43.17 46.81
C SER A 866 -58.34 -44.65 46.72
N GLY A 867 -58.76 -45.42 47.72
CA GLY A 867 -58.72 -46.90 47.69
C GLY A 867 -60.06 -47.52 47.30
#